data_AF-A0A0F9VEZ1-F1
#
_entry.id   AF-A0A0F9VEZ1-F1
#
_cell.length_a   1.000
_cell.length_b   1.000
_cell.length_c   1.000
_cell.angle_alpha   90.00
_cell.angle_beta   90.00
_cell.angle_gamma   90.00
#
_symmetry.space_group_name_H-M   'P 1'
#
loop_
_entity.id
_entity.type
_entity.pdbx_description
1 polymer ?
#
loop_
_entity_poly.entity_id
_entity_poly.type
_entity_poly.pdbx_seq_one_letter_code
_entity_poly.pdbx_strand_id
1 'polypeptide(L)'
;MVRIRSANEIILSLIDYYRSTAALLDTKPGTVTRDVIIDGPSSQLARLYEELAGVANLQSLSLTVGADLDRLSQNFGAVRQRGAKASGPVLFTFNNLDADIPINKGDIVRAKNGQTFVVLNSFTISTILETTFRATAARFRSDLDFVGITDAFVAEILVEATSSGIQGNISKYSITSTAIAAINNVTNASPFGGGRDTEDDSTFRNRVLAIFSGANTGTALGYKNAALSDPSVIDAIVIEPGDDLMTRDGTQVSVSSDGTRTITSTGTGGKVDVLIFGTRIQETVDSRIFQELSNTGDTTNSENDFVLGQIAADVNKTVARKRLDNLDDGTLPSQPVNSIVSVSGSLSGGNFVEKATDSLGRVTGNFEIVKDTGAFAGSPWAFDKLHWVDNKINDLEEDKTKIAFNGQDPLSFTDLLEINVGRQNIAVINENSQVSSSDRSSVQLAHFPTSNVTRVFNTTTGERYIVSNQNPDGSGSTNLTGRIVIRGQSLPAISDTLQVDYTWVFDYDPTFDFDNRATTTNPRAVQDSIDWGFPNAVRRERAILMASGSSLLVTVTHPISSIVSVNVFEEDTGTVTLSSGRLAFITSVAVTGVISIIRSSDGTDVYNSSDADGSFSGNTIFLPTDTVASFGDSVAVTYNATDVYNADTQGNFSSNIITIVLSAIATAGTLVEANYIANVSTLFPSTLLPSLPAIRSGNTFDIDGPDNVGTQPTTHVFAGDGSIVKNLRRAPSNLGLTISGSVSPGIITVTGTTLLFAQDVVYTVGTAGLKQNISSAVKSFLGLATNQSVPSNVKLARVTKVERVSTTSNLSMLAVLDTYDLRGYAILDNSFVKEESIVDMLLASTEVELPSTPDNLANVPSVGDRIRITFHVSTTADTENVSFSRSGLLYTNKRFALVDTMAVSSGFTSAPSAAATLTVTSLNQPITRSRYKVLYDYTAPKVNERITVRYNLDKLITDVTLAIENTRPINADVLVKASVSIPVNVTMNVVVTESFVNNTEIVRQNVQDAITSALNATALGTVVDSSDLINAAYGVAGVDRARILFFNKASESGSVLSIQALKNEFITANVVTITIETR
;
A
#
# COMPACT_ATOMS: atom_id res chain seq x y z
N MET A 1 5.08 -67.91 -32.89
CA MET A 1 4.70 -68.50 -31.58
C MET A 1 5.18 -69.94 -31.53
N VAL A 2 5.99 -70.28 -30.53
CA VAL A 2 6.37 -71.69 -30.28
C VAL A 2 5.14 -72.41 -29.73
N ARG A 3 4.76 -73.53 -30.34
CA ARG A 3 3.64 -74.34 -29.84
C ARG A 3 4.10 -75.12 -28.60
N ILE A 4 3.77 -74.60 -27.43
CA ILE A 4 4.01 -75.24 -26.14
C ILE A 4 3.07 -76.45 -26.02
N ARG A 5 3.62 -77.64 -25.78
CA ARG A 5 2.85 -78.87 -25.58
C ARG A 5 2.73 -79.14 -24.08
N SER A 6 1.52 -79.41 -23.62
CA SER A 6 1.28 -79.88 -22.25
C SER A 6 1.88 -81.27 -22.03
N ALA A 7 2.09 -81.64 -20.76
CA ALA A 7 2.58 -82.98 -20.41
C ALA A 7 1.74 -84.08 -21.07
N ASN A 8 0.41 -83.96 -21.07
CA ASN A 8 -0.48 -84.93 -21.70
C ASN A 8 -0.33 -85.00 -23.22
N GLU A 9 -0.11 -83.88 -23.91
CA GLU A 9 0.12 -83.88 -25.36
C GLU A 9 1.47 -84.52 -25.72
N ILE A 10 2.51 -84.32 -24.89
CA ILE A 10 3.82 -84.97 -25.07
C ILE A 10 3.68 -86.48 -24.83
N ILE A 11 2.98 -86.86 -23.76
CA ILE A 11 2.69 -88.25 -23.39
C ILE A 11 1.94 -88.96 -24.52
N LEU A 12 0.87 -88.36 -25.05
CA LEU A 12 0.08 -88.94 -26.15
C LEU A 12 0.93 -89.07 -27.42
N SER A 13 1.72 -88.05 -27.75
CA SER A 13 2.65 -88.09 -28.89
C SER A 13 3.69 -89.20 -28.76
N LEU A 14 4.19 -89.47 -27.54
CA LEU A 14 5.13 -90.55 -27.30
C LEU A 14 4.45 -91.93 -27.32
N ILE A 15 3.23 -92.06 -26.80
CA ILE A 15 2.44 -93.30 -26.95
C ILE A 15 2.26 -93.63 -28.43
N ASP A 16 1.82 -92.67 -29.23
CA ASP A 16 1.57 -92.87 -30.65
C ASP A 16 2.85 -93.28 -31.38
N TYR A 17 3.98 -92.63 -31.05
CA TYR A 17 5.29 -93.00 -31.57
C TYR A 17 5.67 -94.45 -31.20
N TYR A 18 5.57 -94.83 -29.92
CA TYR A 18 5.96 -96.16 -29.47
C TYR A 18 5.02 -97.26 -29.99
N ARG A 19 3.72 -96.99 -30.12
CA ARG A 19 2.77 -97.93 -30.74
C ARG A 19 3.06 -98.17 -32.22
N SER A 20 3.56 -97.16 -32.92
CA SER A 20 3.93 -97.29 -34.34
C SER A 20 5.25 -98.04 -34.56
N THR A 21 6.19 -97.92 -33.63
CA THR A 21 7.55 -98.49 -33.76
C THR A 21 7.72 -99.85 -33.10
N ALA A 22 6.96 -100.11 -32.03
CA ALA A 22 6.98 -101.37 -31.29
C ALA A 22 5.56 -101.74 -30.84
N ALA A 23 4.75 -102.28 -31.77
CA ALA A 23 3.33 -102.56 -31.55
C ALA A 23 3.01 -103.50 -30.37
N LEU A 24 3.96 -104.34 -29.95
CA LEU A 24 3.81 -105.27 -28.83
C LEU A 24 4.18 -104.66 -27.46
N LEU A 25 4.66 -103.42 -27.44
CA LEU A 25 5.07 -102.74 -26.21
C LEU A 25 3.82 -102.31 -25.41
N ASP A 26 3.72 -102.74 -24.14
CA ASP A 26 2.60 -102.37 -23.29
C ASP A 26 2.76 -100.92 -22.80
N THR A 27 1.91 -100.03 -23.31
CA THR A 27 1.90 -98.61 -22.94
C THR A 27 0.73 -98.26 -22.02
N LYS A 28 0.07 -99.26 -21.40
CA LYS A 28 -1.03 -99.00 -20.46
C LYS A 28 -0.51 -98.35 -19.17
N PRO A 29 -1.32 -97.50 -18.52
CA PRO A 29 -1.01 -96.94 -17.20
C PRO A 29 -0.59 -98.02 -16.18
N GLY A 30 0.49 -97.77 -15.43
CA GLY A 30 1.02 -98.69 -14.42
C GLY A 30 2.00 -99.75 -14.93
N THR A 31 2.39 -99.67 -16.21
CA THR A 31 3.48 -100.50 -16.75
C THR A 31 4.81 -99.76 -16.62
N VAL A 32 5.91 -100.50 -16.45
CA VAL A 32 7.26 -99.90 -16.33
C VAL A 32 7.59 -99.02 -17.54
N THR A 33 7.19 -99.46 -18.73
CA THR A 33 7.37 -98.67 -19.96
C THR A 33 6.58 -97.36 -19.91
N ARG A 34 5.32 -97.39 -19.50
CA ARG A 34 4.49 -96.19 -19.39
C ARG A 34 5.06 -95.20 -18.37
N ASP A 35 5.40 -95.67 -17.18
CA ASP A 35 5.78 -94.80 -16.08
C ASP A 35 7.21 -94.26 -16.24
N VAL A 36 8.17 -95.12 -16.66
CA VAL A 36 9.60 -94.75 -16.72
C VAL A 36 9.99 -94.19 -18.08
N ILE A 37 9.48 -94.74 -19.19
CA ILE A 37 9.96 -94.39 -20.54
C ILE A 37 9.11 -93.26 -21.14
N ILE A 38 7.83 -93.17 -20.80
CA ILE A 38 6.92 -92.17 -21.39
C ILE A 38 6.63 -91.04 -20.40
N ASP A 39 6.07 -91.34 -19.24
CA ASP A 39 5.53 -90.31 -18.34
C ASP A 39 6.64 -89.53 -17.62
N GLY A 40 7.71 -90.21 -17.17
CA GLY A 40 8.91 -89.59 -16.58
C GLY A 40 9.55 -88.53 -17.49
N PRO A 41 10.04 -88.88 -18.69
CA PRO A 41 10.63 -87.91 -19.62
C PRO A 41 9.65 -86.83 -20.08
N SER A 42 8.38 -87.17 -20.30
CA SER A 42 7.37 -86.18 -20.71
C SER A 42 7.15 -85.09 -19.66
N SER A 43 7.18 -85.46 -18.37
CA SER A 43 7.05 -84.49 -17.28
C SER A 43 8.22 -83.50 -17.24
N GLN A 44 9.45 -83.95 -17.48
CA GLN A 44 10.63 -83.08 -17.52
C GLN A 44 10.64 -82.21 -18.79
N LEU A 45 10.22 -82.75 -19.93
CA LEU A 45 10.07 -81.97 -21.16
C LEU A 45 9.00 -80.90 -21.03
N ALA A 46 7.86 -81.19 -20.38
CA ALA A 46 6.83 -80.20 -20.12
C ALA A 46 7.35 -79.02 -19.28
N ARG A 47 8.13 -79.31 -18.22
CA ARG A 47 8.80 -78.27 -17.43
C ARG A 47 9.78 -77.44 -18.26
N LEU A 48 10.56 -78.08 -19.14
CA LEU A 48 11.44 -77.35 -20.07
C LEU A 48 10.65 -76.43 -21.01
N TYR A 49 9.49 -76.88 -21.50
CA TYR A 49 8.60 -76.06 -22.32
C TYR A 49 8.03 -74.86 -21.55
N GLU A 50 7.69 -75.02 -20.28
CA GLU A 50 7.26 -73.92 -19.39
C GLU A 50 8.38 -72.90 -19.18
N GLU A 51 9.61 -73.35 -18.89
CA GLU A 51 10.79 -72.47 -18.76
C GLU A 51 11.08 -71.70 -20.06
N LEU A 52 11.02 -72.37 -21.21
CA LEU A 52 11.19 -71.74 -22.52
C LEU A 52 10.10 -70.70 -22.81
N ALA A 53 8.87 -70.94 -22.38
CA ALA A 53 7.79 -69.96 -22.49
C ALA A 53 8.03 -68.74 -21.59
N GLY A 54 8.53 -68.96 -20.37
CA GLY A 54 8.98 -67.89 -19.47
C GLY A 54 10.05 -67.00 -20.11
N VAL A 55 11.10 -67.61 -20.67
CA VAL A 55 12.17 -66.88 -21.37
C VAL A 55 11.65 -66.14 -22.62
N ALA A 56 10.76 -66.75 -23.40
CA ALA A 56 10.17 -66.10 -24.58
C ALA A 56 9.31 -64.88 -24.21
N ASN A 57 8.57 -64.95 -23.11
CA ASN A 57 7.76 -63.82 -22.62
C ASN A 57 8.64 -62.64 -22.19
N LEU A 58 9.78 -62.90 -21.54
CA LEU A 58 10.73 -61.86 -21.10
C LEU A 58 11.37 -61.08 -22.26
N GLN A 59 11.40 -61.67 -23.47
CA GLN A 59 11.94 -61.03 -24.68
C GLN A 59 10.92 -60.12 -25.39
N SER A 60 9.65 -60.11 -24.97
CA SER A 60 8.59 -59.38 -25.65
C SER A 60 8.20 -58.11 -24.90
N LEU A 61 8.39 -56.94 -25.51
CA LEU A 61 8.02 -55.65 -24.91
C LEU A 61 6.54 -55.57 -24.48
N SER A 62 5.67 -56.33 -25.16
CA SER A 62 4.24 -56.41 -24.83
C SER A 62 3.91 -57.25 -23.59
N LEU A 63 4.76 -58.22 -23.22
CA LEU A 63 4.50 -59.20 -22.17
C LEU A 63 5.41 -59.01 -20.94
N THR A 64 6.60 -58.41 -21.11
CA THR A 64 7.53 -58.15 -20.01
C THR A 64 6.99 -57.08 -19.05
N VAL A 65 7.24 -57.24 -17.75
CA VAL A 65 6.81 -56.36 -16.65
C VAL A 65 7.94 -56.11 -15.66
N GLY A 66 7.80 -55.09 -14.81
CA GLY A 66 8.72 -54.76 -13.72
C GLY A 66 10.16 -54.51 -14.19
N ALA A 67 11.14 -55.01 -13.43
CA ALA A 67 12.57 -54.75 -13.68
C ALA A 67 13.08 -55.32 -15.01
N ASP A 68 12.47 -56.37 -15.55
CA ASP A 68 12.84 -56.92 -16.85
C ASP A 68 12.38 -56.02 -18.00
N LEU A 69 11.23 -55.35 -17.85
CA LEU A 69 10.79 -54.32 -18.80
C LEU A 69 11.77 -53.14 -18.80
N ASP A 70 12.30 -52.78 -17.64
CA ASP A 70 13.28 -51.69 -17.51
C ASP A 70 14.59 -52.02 -18.22
N ARG A 71 15.11 -53.23 -18.03
CA ARG A 71 16.32 -53.72 -18.71
C ARG A 71 16.12 -53.80 -20.22
N LEU A 72 14.98 -54.34 -20.67
CA LEU A 72 14.67 -54.42 -22.10
C LEU A 72 14.54 -53.02 -22.72
N SER A 73 13.93 -52.08 -22.01
CA SER A 73 13.69 -50.70 -22.46
C SER A 73 14.98 -49.86 -22.50
N GLN A 74 15.94 -50.13 -21.62
CA GLN A 74 17.26 -49.47 -21.63
C GLN A 74 18.02 -49.70 -22.94
N ASN A 75 17.84 -50.86 -23.61
CA ASN A 75 18.42 -51.11 -24.93
C ASN A 75 17.92 -50.09 -25.99
N PHE A 76 16.78 -49.46 -25.75
CA PHE A 76 16.18 -48.45 -26.62
C PHE A 76 16.38 -47.02 -26.09
N GLY A 77 17.29 -46.82 -25.14
CA GLY A 77 17.56 -45.51 -24.53
C GLY A 77 16.43 -45.00 -23.63
N ALA A 78 15.44 -45.83 -23.32
CA ALA A 78 14.30 -45.46 -22.50
C ALA A 78 14.52 -45.90 -21.05
N VAL A 79 14.43 -44.94 -20.13
CA VAL A 79 14.44 -45.17 -18.68
C VAL A 79 13.15 -44.64 -18.10
N ARG A 80 12.59 -45.32 -17.10
CA ARG A 80 11.37 -44.88 -16.42
C ARG A 80 11.52 -43.47 -15.89
N GLN A 81 10.45 -42.69 -16.08
CA GLN A 81 10.34 -41.42 -15.41
C GLN A 81 10.19 -41.65 -13.90
N ARG A 82 11.11 -41.07 -13.13
CA ARG A 82 11.03 -41.10 -11.67
C ARG A 82 9.88 -40.22 -11.21
N GLY A 83 9.25 -40.62 -10.11
CA GLY A 83 8.30 -39.76 -9.42
C GLY A 83 8.95 -38.42 -9.07
N ALA A 84 8.21 -37.33 -9.29
CA ALA A 84 8.64 -35.98 -8.95
C ALA A 84 7.98 -35.56 -7.63
N LYS A 85 8.63 -34.62 -6.96
CA LYS A 85 8.15 -34.07 -5.70
C LYS A 85 7.39 -32.79 -5.99
N ALA A 86 6.33 -32.57 -5.24
CA ALA A 86 5.62 -31.30 -5.30
C ALA A 86 6.44 -30.20 -4.65
N SER A 87 6.37 -28.99 -5.19
CA SER A 87 6.98 -27.81 -4.58
C SER A 87 6.03 -26.62 -4.64
N GLY A 88 6.28 -25.65 -3.77
CA GLY A 88 5.53 -24.40 -3.75
C GLY A 88 5.92 -23.47 -2.61
N PRO A 89 5.39 -22.24 -2.63
CA PRO A 89 5.68 -21.24 -1.61
C PRO A 89 4.84 -21.44 -0.33
N VAL A 90 5.52 -21.45 0.81
CA VAL A 90 4.94 -21.44 2.15
C VAL A 90 5.02 -20.04 2.71
N LEU A 91 3.94 -19.60 3.35
CA LEU A 91 3.89 -18.39 4.16
C LEU A 91 4.19 -18.74 5.61
N PHE A 92 5.30 -18.24 6.11
CA PHE A 92 5.61 -18.24 7.54
C PHE A 92 5.17 -16.92 8.14
N THR A 93 4.36 -16.97 9.19
CA THR A 93 3.75 -15.77 9.78
C THR A 93 4.21 -15.61 11.22
N PHE A 94 4.41 -14.35 11.63
CA PHE A 94 4.90 -14.01 12.96
C PHE A 94 4.34 -12.67 13.43
N ASN A 95 4.12 -12.54 14.74
CA ASN A 95 3.46 -11.37 15.34
C ASN A 95 4.43 -10.23 15.66
N ASN A 96 5.67 -10.55 15.98
CA ASN A 96 6.73 -9.60 16.31
C ASN A 96 8.04 -10.04 15.66
N LEU A 97 8.92 -9.08 15.38
CA LEU A 97 10.25 -9.31 14.83
C LEU A 97 11.27 -8.55 15.69
N ASP A 98 11.51 -9.04 16.90
CA ASP A 98 12.41 -8.40 17.87
C ASP A 98 13.89 -8.83 17.68
N ALA A 99 14.11 -9.92 16.93
CA ALA A 99 15.42 -10.46 16.59
C ALA A 99 15.34 -11.22 15.25
N ASP A 100 16.49 -11.36 14.57
CA ASP A 100 16.58 -12.10 13.31
C ASP A 100 16.20 -13.59 13.51
N ILE A 101 15.30 -14.11 12.68
CA ILE A 101 14.82 -15.51 12.75
C ILE A 101 15.49 -16.33 11.64
N PRO A 102 16.34 -17.32 11.99
CA PRO A 102 16.96 -18.18 10.99
C PRO A 102 16.01 -19.31 10.56
N ILE A 103 15.80 -19.44 9.26
CA ILE A 103 15.14 -20.60 8.63
C ILE A 103 16.23 -21.37 7.89
N ASN A 104 16.49 -22.59 8.33
CA ASN A 104 17.58 -23.39 7.80
C ASN A 104 17.08 -24.30 6.69
N LYS A 105 17.94 -24.52 5.69
CA LYS A 105 17.73 -25.58 4.71
C LYS A 105 17.53 -26.92 5.42
N GLY A 106 16.44 -27.61 5.09
CA GLY A 106 16.05 -28.88 5.69
C GLY A 106 15.05 -28.77 6.84
N ASP A 107 14.67 -27.56 7.27
CA ASP A 107 13.56 -27.38 8.20
C ASP A 107 12.25 -27.91 7.60
N ILE A 108 11.38 -28.47 8.45
CA ILE A 108 10.20 -29.22 8.02
C ILE A 108 8.91 -28.47 8.35
N VAL A 109 8.02 -28.42 7.36
CA VAL A 109 6.61 -28.01 7.51
C VAL A 109 5.68 -29.17 7.15
N ARG A 110 4.48 -29.19 7.73
CA ARG A 110 3.55 -30.31 7.60
C ARG A 110 2.17 -29.87 7.12
N ALA A 111 1.63 -30.65 6.19
CA ALA A 111 0.27 -30.49 5.66
C ALA A 111 -0.77 -31.32 6.43
N LYS A 112 -2.05 -30.95 6.28
CA LYS A 112 -3.23 -31.64 6.87
C LYS A 112 -3.32 -33.11 6.48
N ASN A 113 -2.91 -33.47 5.26
CA ASN A 113 -2.89 -34.85 4.77
C ASN A 113 -1.73 -35.69 5.35
N GLY A 114 -0.91 -35.11 6.24
CA GLY A 114 0.19 -35.77 6.92
C GLY A 114 1.52 -35.72 6.16
N GLN A 115 1.56 -35.22 4.91
CA GLN A 115 2.78 -35.05 4.14
C GLN A 115 3.67 -33.95 4.71
N THR A 116 4.98 -34.13 4.56
CA THR A 116 6.00 -33.19 5.03
C THR A 116 6.73 -32.54 3.86
N PHE A 117 7.08 -31.28 4.03
CA PHE A 117 7.85 -30.50 3.06
C PHE A 117 9.08 -29.92 3.74
N VAL A 118 10.18 -29.84 3.00
CA VAL A 118 11.47 -29.34 3.46
C VAL A 118 11.79 -28.01 2.81
N VAL A 119 12.38 -27.10 3.57
CA VAL A 119 12.86 -25.80 3.07
C VAL A 119 14.08 -26.02 2.16
N LEU A 120 14.05 -25.43 0.96
CA LEU A 120 15.07 -25.63 -0.08
C LEU A 120 16.36 -24.83 0.14
N ASN A 121 16.21 -23.57 0.56
CA ASN A 121 17.30 -22.63 0.77
C ASN A 121 17.21 -22.03 2.17
N SER A 122 18.36 -21.89 2.85
CA SER A 122 18.39 -21.15 4.11
C SER A 122 18.04 -19.69 3.85
N PHE A 123 17.20 -19.13 4.72
CA PHE A 123 16.75 -17.75 4.66
C PHE A 123 16.73 -17.17 6.07
N THR A 124 17.20 -15.94 6.24
CA THR A 124 17.13 -15.25 7.53
C THR A 124 16.11 -14.13 7.42
N ILE A 125 15.06 -14.22 8.23
CA ILE A 125 14.10 -13.13 8.41
C ILE A 125 14.80 -12.07 9.26
N SER A 126 15.31 -11.03 8.60
CA SER A 126 16.06 -9.97 9.28
C SER A 126 15.16 -8.83 9.73
N THR A 127 15.41 -8.34 10.94
CA THR A 127 14.78 -7.15 11.54
C THR A 127 14.89 -5.90 10.67
N ILE A 128 15.92 -5.80 9.81
CA ILE A 128 16.13 -4.67 8.90
C ILE A 128 15.05 -4.61 7.80
N LEU A 129 14.46 -5.74 7.43
CA LEU A 129 13.46 -5.86 6.35
C LEU A 129 12.02 -5.91 6.88
N GLU A 130 11.77 -5.42 8.10
CA GLU A 130 10.47 -5.45 8.77
C GLU A 130 9.33 -4.89 7.88
N THR A 131 9.57 -3.76 7.21
CA THR A 131 8.57 -3.12 6.32
C THR A 131 8.21 -4.01 5.13
N THR A 132 9.15 -4.80 4.61
CA THR A 132 8.91 -5.73 3.50
C THR A 132 8.04 -6.91 3.94
N PHE A 133 8.27 -7.46 5.14
CA PHE A 133 7.44 -8.54 5.66
C PHE A 133 6.03 -8.08 6.04
N ARG A 134 5.89 -6.81 6.46
CA ARG A 134 4.59 -6.18 6.68
C ARG A 134 3.83 -5.94 5.38
N ALA A 135 4.52 -5.47 4.34
CA ALA A 135 3.95 -5.31 3.00
C ALA A 135 3.53 -6.65 2.39
N THR A 136 4.34 -7.71 2.59
CA THR A 136 3.99 -9.08 2.17
C THR A 136 2.76 -9.60 2.91
N ALA A 137 2.64 -9.31 4.22
CA ALA A 137 1.45 -9.64 5.00
C ALA A 137 0.19 -8.88 4.51
N ALA A 138 0.35 -7.62 4.07
CA ALA A 138 -0.73 -6.86 3.45
C ALA A 138 -1.14 -7.46 2.10
N ARG A 139 -0.17 -7.85 1.26
CA ARG A 139 -0.41 -8.52 -0.03
C ARG A 139 -1.24 -9.80 0.11
N PHE A 140 -0.95 -10.61 1.14
CA PHE A 140 -1.68 -11.85 1.43
C PHE A 140 -2.76 -11.68 2.51
N ARG A 141 -3.18 -10.45 2.86
CA ARG A 141 -4.10 -10.22 3.98
C ARG A 141 -5.43 -10.98 3.82
N SER A 142 -6.00 -10.96 2.62
CA SER A 142 -7.22 -11.72 2.31
C SER A 142 -7.07 -13.22 2.55
N ASP A 143 -5.91 -13.78 2.22
CA ASP A 143 -5.58 -15.19 2.40
C ASP A 143 -5.35 -15.56 3.86
N LEU A 144 -4.68 -14.68 4.62
CA LEU A 144 -4.41 -14.88 6.04
C LEU A 144 -5.68 -14.75 6.88
N ASP A 145 -6.51 -13.75 6.60
CA ASP A 145 -7.78 -13.53 7.28
C ASP A 145 -8.74 -14.70 7.02
N PHE A 146 -8.72 -15.26 5.80
CA PHE A 146 -9.50 -16.44 5.45
C PHE A 146 -9.16 -17.67 6.31
N VAL A 147 -7.87 -17.87 6.63
CA VAL A 147 -7.43 -18.96 7.53
C VAL A 147 -7.41 -18.56 9.01
N GLY A 148 -7.84 -17.34 9.35
CA GLY A 148 -7.91 -16.82 10.71
C GLY A 148 -6.56 -16.45 11.32
N ILE A 149 -5.53 -16.19 10.50
CA ILE A 149 -4.22 -15.74 10.96
C ILE A 149 -4.18 -14.21 10.99
N THR A 150 -4.08 -13.63 12.18
CA THR A 150 -4.05 -12.17 12.39
C THR A 150 -2.64 -11.59 12.49
N ASP A 151 -1.62 -12.38 12.16
CA ASP A 151 -0.22 -12.01 12.33
C ASP A 151 0.17 -10.80 11.47
N ALA A 152 1.11 -9.99 11.97
CA ALA A 152 1.48 -8.70 11.37
C ALA A 152 2.53 -8.81 10.25
N PHE A 153 3.30 -9.91 10.20
CA PHE A 153 4.40 -10.11 9.28
C PHE A 153 4.34 -11.48 8.61
N VAL A 154 4.74 -11.53 7.34
CA VAL A 154 4.81 -12.76 6.55
C VAL A 154 6.08 -12.83 5.74
N ALA A 155 6.73 -13.99 5.76
CA ALA A 155 7.81 -14.36 4.86
C ALA A 155 7.37 -15.51 3.94
N GLU A 156 7.57 -15.34 2.64
CA GLU A 156 7.27 -16.35 1.62
C GLU A 156 8.53 -17.13 1.26
N ILE A 157 8.52 -18.46 1.42
CA ILE A 157 9.69 -19.32 1.22
C ILE A 157 9.30 -20.60 0.49
N LEU A 158 10.11 -21.01 -0.48
CA LEU A 158 9.90 -22.23 -1.25
C LEU A 158 10.25 -23.50 -0.46
N VAL A 159 9.33 -24.47 -0.50
CA VAL A 159 9.50 -25.81 0.07
C VAL A 159 9.27 -26.89 -0.98
N GLU A 160 9.81 -28.08 -0.73
CA GLU A 160 9.64 -29.28 -1.57
C GLU A 160 9.18 -30.47 -0.73
N ALA A 161 8.31 -31.32 -1.25
CA ALA A 161 7.85 -32.52 -0.57
C ALA A 161 9.02 -33.47 -0.21
N THR A 162 8.93 -34.10 0.96
CA THR A 162 9.95 -35.08 1.39
C THR A 162 9.88 -36.35 0.53
N SER A 163 8.67 -36.78 0.17
CA SER A 163 8.41 -37.94 -0.70
C SER A 163 7.95 -37.49 -2.10
N SER A 164 8.28 -38.27 -3.13
CA SER A 164 7.73 -38.07 -4.48
C SER A 164 6.35 -38.70 -4.60
N GLY A 165 5.50 -38.13 -5.45
CA GLY A 165 4.15 -38.64 -5.71
C GLY A 165 3.07 -37.57 -5.75
N ILE A 166 1.89 -37.96 -6.24
CA ILE A 166 0.72 -37.06 -6.34
C ILE A 166 0.21 -36.60 -4.97
N GLN A 167 0.50 -37.36 -3.92
CA GLN A 167 0.10 -37.04 -2.54
C GLN A 167 0.75 -35.76 -2.00
N GLY A 168 1.88 -35.34 -2.60
CA GLY A 168 2.53 -34.06 -2.30
C GLY A 168 1.81 -32.85 -2.91
N ASN A 169 0.92 -33.06 -3.88
CA ASN A 169 0.11 -31.98 -4.45
C ASN A 169 -0.99 -31.64 -3.45
N ILE A 170 -0.87 -30.47 -2.83
CA ILE A 170 -1.78 -30.03 -1.77
C ILE A 170 -2.53 -28.78 -2.22
N SER A 171 -3.79 -28.65 -1.80
CA SER A 171 -4.59 -27.45 -2.08
C SER A 171 -4.06 -26.24 -1.32
N LYS A 172 -4.55 -25.05 -1.68
CA LYS A 172 -4.34 -23.82 -0.90
C LYS A 172 -4.77 -24.05 0.56
N TYR A 173 -4.05 -23.48 1.52
CA TYR A 173 -4.31 -23.59 2.97
C TYR A 173 -4.22 -25.00 3.59
N SER A 174 -3.50 -25.90 2.94
CA SER A 174 -3.27 -27.26 3.43
C SER A 174 -2.10 -27.37 4.41
N ILE A 175 -1.14 -26.44 4.39
CA ILE A 175 -0.05 -26.39 5.38
C ILE A 175 -0.58 -25.86 6.71
N THR A 176 -0.26 -26.54 7.82
CA THR A 176 -0.85 -26.23 9.14
C THR A 176 0.12 -26.13 10.30
N SER A 177 1.32 -26.68 10.18
CA SER A 177 2.27 -26.67 11.30
C SER A 177 3.72 -26.68 10.86
N THR A 178 4.57 -26.04 11.64
CA THR A 178 6.03 -25.98 11.50
C THR A 178 6.69 -26.23 12.86
N ALA A 179 7.94 -26.71 12.86
CA ALA A 179 8.75 -26.86 14.07
C ALA A 179 9.81 -25.74 14.24
N ILE A 180 9.81 -24.74 13.35
CA ILE A 180 10.75 -23.62 13.37
C ILE A 180 10.43 -22.69 14.54
N ALA A 181 11.43 -22.39 15.37
CA ALA A 181 11.27 -21.47 16.51
C ALA A 181 10.96 -20.04 16.03
N ALA A 182 10.18 -19.30 16.83
CA ALA A 182 9.75 -17.91 16.58
C ALA A 182 8.78 -17.70 15.39
N ILE A 183 8.34 -18.75 14.71
CA ILE A 183 7.20 -18.69 13.77
C ILE A 183 5.89 -18.97 14.52
N ASN A 184 4.89 -18.11 14.34
CA ASN A 184 3.60 -18.24 14.99
C ASN A 184 2.66 -19.20 14.24
N ASN A 185 2.46 -18.96 12.95
CA ASN A 185 1.63 -19.81 12.10
C ASN A 185 2.29 -20.06 10.75
N VAL A 186 1.75 -21.02 10.01
CA VAL A 186 2.25 -21.37 8.69
C VAL A 186 1.09 -21.80 7.79
N THR A 187 1.09 -21.35 6.54
CA THR A 187 0.09 -21.73 5.55
C THR A 187 0.66 -21.66 4.13
N ASN A 188 -0.12 -22.04 3.12
CA ASN A 188 0.24 -21.87 1.71
C ASN A 188 -0.87 -21.12 0.99
N ALA A 189 -0.54 -19.97 0.39
CA ALA A 189 -1.49 -19.15 -0.38
C ALA A 189 -1.63 -19.59 -1.85
N SER A 190 -0.89 -20.62 -2.26
CA SER A 190 -1.04 -21.27 -3.56
C SER A 190 -1.02 -22.78 -3.39
N PRO A 191 -1.77 -23.55 -4.21
CA PRO A 191 -1.67 -24.99 -4.22
C PRO A 191 -0.25 -25.43 -4.62
N PHE A 192 0.22 -26.54 -4.08
CA PHE A 192 1.50 -27.12 -4.50
C PHE A 192 1.25 -28.13 -5.60
N GLY A 193 2.13 -28.10 -6.60
CA GLY A 193 2.03 -28.94 -7.79
C GLY A 193 3.37 -29.57 -8.16
N GLY A 194 3.38 -30.36 -9.23
CA GLY A 194 4.58 -31.03 -9.74
C GLY A 194 4.87 -32.38 -9.09
N GLY A 195 4.12 -32.79 -8.06
CA GLY A 195 4.15 -34.13 -7.50
C GLY A 195 3.55 -35.13 -8.49
N ARG A 196 4.30 -36.16 -8.85
CA ARG A 196 3.83 -37.24 -9.72
C ARG A 196 4.38 -38.57 -9.26
N ASP A 197 3.57 -39.61 -9.40
CA ASP A 197 3.97 -40.96 -9.06
C ASP A 197 5.02 -41.49 -10.05
N THR A 198 5.70 -42.56 -9.68
CA THR A 198 6.62 -43.23 -10.60
C THR A 198 5.81 -43.87 -11.72
N GLU A 199 6.31 -43.75 -12.95
CA GLU A 199 5.66 -44.25 -14.17
C GLU A 199 5.34 -45.76 -14.09
N ASP A 200 4.07 -46.12 -14.24
CA ASP A 200 3.63 -47.52 -14.22
C ASP A 200 4.06 -48.28 -15.49
N ASP A 201 3.98 -49.62 -15.45
CA ASP A 201 4.41 -50.50 -16.56
C ASP A 201 3.63 -50.25 -17.86
N SER A 202 2.37 -49.86 -17.77
CA SER A 202 1.52 -49.67 -18.94
C SER A 202 1.88 -48.38 -19.68
N THR A 203 2.05 -47.30 -18.93
CA THR A 203 2.44 -45.98 -19.39
C THR A 203 3.87 -46.00 -19.92
N PHE A 204 4.79 -46.64 -19.18
CA PHE A 204 6.17 -46.79 -19.61
C PHE A 204 6.28 -47.57 -20.93
N ARG A 205 5.55 -48.69 -21.04
CA ARG A 205 5.52 -49.48 -22.28
C ARG A 205 5.00 -48.67 -23.46
N ASN A 206 3.92 -47.92 -23.28
CA ASN A 206 3.37 -47.06 -24.32
C ASN A 206 4.38 -45.99 -24.74
N ARG A 207 5.14 -45.41 -23.81
CA ARG A 207 6.21 -44.46 -24.12
C ARG A 207 7.38 -45.10 -24.86
N VAL A 208 7.80 -46.31 -24.48
CA VAL A 208 8.86 -47.05 -25.19
C VAL A 208 8.40 -47.38 -26.62
N LEU A 209 7.15 -47.81 -26.81
CA LEU A 209 6.55 -47.99 -28.14
C LEU A 209 6.46 -46.67 -28.92
N ALA A 210 6.16 -45.56 -28.23
CA ALA A 210 6.12 -44.24 -28.84
C ALA A 210 7.51 -43.79 -29.36
N ILE A 211 8.62 -44.20 -28.72
CA ILE A 211 9.98 -43.95 -29.21
C ILE A 211 10.18 -44.61 -30.59
N PHE A 212 9.67 -45.83 -30.80
CA PHE A 212 9.72 -46.49 -32.11
C PHE A 212 8.94 -45.73 -33.19
N SER A 213 7.81 -45.10 -32.82
CA SER A 213 7.04 -44.24 -33.75
C SER A 213 7.58 -42.81 -33.89
N GLY A 214 8.35 -42.35 -32.91
CA GLY A 214 8.78 -40.97 -32.70
C GLY A 214 10.22 -40.66 -33.12
N ALA A 215 10.94 -41.60 -33.73
CA ALA A 215 12.28 -41.37 -34.28
C ALA A 215 12.34 -40.34 -35.43
N ASN A 216 11.20 -39.78 -35.85
CA ASN A 216 11.13 -38.70 -36.85
C ASN A 216 11.20 -37.34 -36.15
N THR A 217 12.41 -36.83 -35.94
CA THR A 217 12.67 -35.42 -35.60
C THR A 217 11.95 -34.53 -36.64
N GLY A 218 11.08 -33.62 -36.18
CA GLY A 218 10.31 -32.72 -37.06
C GLY A 218 8.82 -33.05 -37.30
N THR A 219 8.23 -34.00 -36.54
CA THR A 219 6.77 -34.23 -36.53
C THR A 219 6.13 -33.61 -35.29
N ALA A 220 4.82 -33.30 -35.31
CA ALA A 220 4.12 -32.79 -34.14
C ALA A 220 4.20 -33.71 -32.93
N LEU A 221 4.10 -35.03 -33.14
CA LEU A 221 4.29 -36.01 -32.07
C LEU A 221 5.72 -35.98 -31.51
N GLY A 222 6.72 -35.77 -32.36
CA GLY A 222 8.11 -35.58 -31.95
C GLY A 222 8.31 -34.37 -31.04
N TYR A 223 7.77 -33.21 -31.42
CA TYR A 223 7.83 -31.99 -30.61
C TYR A 223 7.06 -32.12 -29.29
N LYS A 224 5.88 -32.75 -29.30
CA LYS A 224 5.12 -33.04 -28.07
C LYS A 224 5.92 -33.94 -27.11
N ASN A 225 6.54 -34.99 -27.63
CA ASN A 225 7.37 -35.90 -26.81
C ASN A 225 8.64 -35.22 -26.27
N ALA A 226 9.25 -34.32 -27.05
CA ALA A 226 10.39 -33.52 -26.60
C ALA A 226 9.99 -32.58 -25.45
N ALA A 227 8.83 -31.92 -25.54
CA ALA A 227 8.28 -31.12 -24.45
C ALA A 227 7.99 -31.96 -23.19
N LEU A 228 7.29 -33.09 -23.34
CA LEU A 228 6.94 -34.01 -22.25
C LEU A 228 8.15 -34.76 -21.65
N SER A 229 9.35 -34.56 -22.18
CA SER A 229 10.58 -35.08 -21.58
C SER A 229 10.95 -34.36 -20.28
N ASP A 230 10.58 -33.07 -20.15
CA ASP A 230 10.74 -32.33 -18.89
C ASP A 230 9.60 -32.73 -17.93
N PRO A 231 9.92 -33.20 -16.71
CA PRO A 231 8.93 -33.70 -15.77
C PRO A 231 7.96 -32.66 -15.23
N SER A 232 8.29 -31.37 -15.35
CA SER A 232 7.46 -30.24 -14.94
C SER A 232 6.39 -29.87 -15.98
N VAL A 233 6.41 -30.47 -17.18
CA VAL A 233 5.35 -30.33 -18.18
C VAL A 233 4.22 -31.32 -17.86
N ILE A 234 3.03 -30.80 -17.60
CA ILE A 234 1.80 -31.56 -17.34
C ILE A 234 1.19 -32.03 -18.66
N ASP A 235 1.03 -31.12 -19.62
CA ASP A 235 0.60 -31.43 -20.98
C ASP A 235 1.23 -30.45 -21.98
N ALA A 236 1.26 -30.82 -23.25
CA ALA A 236 1.73 -29.97 -24.32
C ALA A 236 0.90 -30.19 -25.59
N ILE A 237 0.65 -29.12 -26.32
CA ILE A 237 0.01 -29.17 -27.64
C ILE A 237 0.87 -28.49 -28.69
N VAL A 238 0.90 -29.08 -29.88
CA VAL A 238 1.62 -28.54 -31.04
C VAL A 238 0.61 -27.92 -31.98
N ILE A 239 0.80 -26.65 -32.28
CA ILE A 239 0.00 -25.89 -33.24
C ILE A 239 0.70 -25.95 -34.59
N GLU A 240 0.05 -26.62 -35.53
CA GLU A 240 0.54 -26.85 -36.88
C GLU A 240 0.15 -25.70 -37.84
N PRO A 241 0.82 -25.56 -38.99
CA PRO A 241 0.35 -24.69 -40.07
C PRO A 241 -1.10 -25.00 -40.46
N GLY A 242 -1.94 -23.97 -40.52
CA GLY A 242 -3.37 -24.12 -40.85
C GLY A 242 -4.29 -24.40 -39.65
N ASP A 243 -3.76 -24.38 -38.42
CA ASP A 243 -4.57 -24.30 -37.19
C ASP A 243 -5.00 -22.85 -36.91
N ASP A 244 -6.17 -22.66 -36.31
CA ASP A 244 -6.77 -21.35 -36.02
C ASP A 244 -6.04 -20.57 -34.91
N LEU A 245 -5.11 -21.23 -34.21
CA LEU A 245 -4.25 -20.61 -33.20
C LEU A 245 -2.89 -20.18 -33.75
N MET A 246 -2.53 -20.56 -34.98
CA MET A 246 -1.26 -20.17 -35.61
C MET A 246 -1.36 -18.74 -36.14
N THR A 247 -0.81 -17.76 -35.42
CA THR A 247 -0.82 -16.34 -35.86
C THR A 247 0.49 -15.91 -36.54
N ARG A 248 1.56 -16.69 -36.36
CA ARG A 248 2.93 -16.30 -36.72
C ARG A 248 3.27 -16.46 -38.20
N ASP A 249 2.49 -17.24 -38.94
CA ASP A 249 2.65 -17.47 -40.38
C ASP A 249 1.80 -16.53 -41.25
N GLY A 250 1.07 -15.60 -40.63
CA GLY A 250 0.19 -14.65 -41.28
C GLY A 250 -1.25 -15.16 -41.48
N THR A 251 -1.62 -16.30 -40.91
CA THR A 251 -3.01 -16.78 -40.91
C THR A 251 -3.92 -15.77 -40.19
N GLN A 252 -5.05 -15.43 -40.81
CA GLN A 252 -6.06 -14.56 -40.25
C GLN A 252 -7.30 -15.37 -39.87
N VAL A 253 -7.85 -15.09 -38.70
CA VAL A 253 -8.96 -15.84 -38.11
C VAL A 253 -10.03 -14.85 -37.65
N SER A 254 -11.27 -15.13 -38.04
CA SER A 254 -12.46 -14.44 -37.53
C SER A 254 -13.00 -15.19 -36.30
N VAL A 255 -13.36 -14.45 -35.25
CA VAL A 255 -13.97 -14.99 -34.04
C VAL A 255 -15.44 -14.57 -34.01
N SER A 256 -16.34 -15.54 -33.97
CA SER A 256 -17.78 -15.30 -33.84
C SER A 256 -18.17 -14.99 -32.40
N SER A 257 -19.37 -14.45 -32.18
CA SER A 257 -19.88 -14.08 -30.84
C SER A 257 -20.05 -15.28 -29.88
N ASP A 258 -20.05 -16.50 -30.40
CA ASP A 258 -20.07 -17.77 -29.65
C ASP A 258 -18.66 -18.29 -29.33
N GLY A 259 -17.60 -17.57 -29.70
CA GLY A 259 -16.21 -17.98 -29.53
C GLY A 259 -15.67 -18.89 -30.64
N THR A 260 -16.48 -19.24 -31.64
CA THR A 260 -16.05 -20.10 -32.76
C THR A 260 -15.06 -19.36 -33.65
N ARG A 261 -13.90 -19.96 -33.87
CA ARG A 261 -12.79 -19.43 -34.69
C ARG A 261 -12.84 -20.02 -36.10
N THR A 262 -12.90 -19.17 -37.12
CA THR A 262 -12.88 -19.58 -38.52
C THR A 262 -11.75 -18.88 -39.28
N ILE A 263 -10.91 -19.65 -39.95
CA ILE A 263 -9.80 -19.13 -40.76
C ILE A 263 -10.36 -18.39 -41.97
N THR A 264 -10.07 -17.10 -42.09
CA THR A 264 -10.48 -16.25 -43.21
C THR A 264 -9.41 -16.18 -44.30
N SER A 265 -8.14 -16.35 -43.93
CA SER A 265 -7.01 -16.46 -44.86
C SER A 265 -5.92 -17.34 -44.25
N THR A 266 -5.43 -18.30 -45.03
CA THR A 266 -4.31 -19.15 -44.63
C THR A 266 -2.98 -18.42 -44.74
N GLY A 267 -2.07 -18.64 -43.80
CA GLY A 267 -0.73 -18.09 -43.80
C GLY A 267 0.25 -18.79 -44.75
N THR A 268 1.50 -18.34 -44.69
CA THR A 268 2.64 -18.84 -45.48
C THR A 268 3.14 -20.22 -45.08
N GLY A 269 2.70 -20.74 -43.93
CA GLY A 269 3.13 -22.02 -43.36
C GLY A 269 4.60 -22.05 -42.87
N GLY A 270 5.12 -23.25 -42.62
CA GLY A 270 6.53 -23.48 -42.23
C GLY A 270 6.91 -23.09 -40.80
N LYS A 271 5.91 -22.78 -39.96
CA LYS A 271 6.07 -22.37 -38.57
C LYS A 271 5.32 -23.34 -37.66
N VAL A 272 5.86 -23.58 -36.47
CA VAL A 272 5.24 -24.44 -35.45
C VAL A 272 5.31 -23.72 -34.11
N ASP A 273 4.21 -23.75 -33.37
CA ASP A 273 4.18 -23.24 -32.00
C ASP A 273 3.87 -24.42 -31.05
N VAL A 274 4.59 -24.50 -29.92
CA VAL A 274 4.40 -25.56 -28.90
C VAL A 274 3.94 -24.90 -27.62
N LEU A 275 2.71 -25.18 -27.21
CA LEU A 275 2.11 -24.63 -26.00
C LEU A 275 2.29 -25.60 -24.85
N ILE A 276 2.81 -25.09 -23.74
CA ILE A 276 3.19 -25.86 -22.56
C ILE A 276 2.20 -25.59 -21.44
N PHE A 277 1.63 -26.65 -20.87
CA PHE A 277 0.91 -26.62 -19.62
C PHE A 277 1.81 -27.18 -18.51
N GLY A 278 2.07 -26.35 -17.52
CA GLY A 278 3.05 -26.58 -16.47
C GLY A 278 3.73 -25.26 -16.14
N THR A 279 4.30 -25.16 -14.95
CA THR A 279 4.98 -23.93 -14.51
C THR A 279 6.17 -24.30 -13.64
N ARG A 280 7.31 -23.64 -13.84
CA ARG A 280 8.47 -23.72 -12.95
C ARG A 280 8.97 -22.31 -12.66
N ILE A 281 8.58 -21.79 -11.51
CA ILE A 281 8.91 -20.42 -11.13
C ILE A 281 10.38 -20.31 -10.70
N GLN A 282 11.08 -19.32 -11.25
CA GLN A 282 12.40 -18.90 -10.80
C GLN A 282 12.42 -17.39 -10.57
N GLU A 283 12.89 -16.95 -9.40
CA GLU A 283 13.15 -15.53 -9.14
C GLU A 283 14.38 -15.05 -9.91
N THR A 284 14.26 -13.89 -10.53
CA THR A 284 15.34 -13.19 -11.20
C THR A 284 15.27 -11.69 -10.90
N VAL A 285 16.35 -10.97 -11.24
CA VAL A 285 16.47 -9.54 -11.02
C VAL A 285 16.83 -8.86 -12.34
N ASP A 286 16.13 -7.78 -12.67
CA ASP A 286 16.47 -6.88 -13.76
C ASP A 286 16.66 -5.47 -13.22
N SER A 287 17.59 -4.72 -13.80
CA SER A 287 17.93 -3.38 -13.37
C SER A 287 18.19 -2.45 -14.54
N ARG A 288 17.55 -1.27 -14.52
CA ARG A 288 17.68 -0.23 -15.53
C ARG A 288 17.75 1.15 -14.92
N ILE A 289 18.28 2.09 -15.69
CA ILE A 289 18.20 3.52 -15.36
C ILE A 289 16.89 4.03 -15.91
N PHE A 290 16.06 4.64 -15.07
CA PHE A 290 14.82 5.30 -15.48
C PHE A 290 15.14 6.57 -16.26
N GLN A 291 14.55 6.68 -17.44
CA GLN A 291 14.59 7.86 -18.29
C GLN A 291 13.15 8.20 -18.66
N GLU A 292 12.82 9.48 -18.58
CA GLU A 292 11.53 9.96 -19.06
C GLU A 292 11.66 10.12 -20.58
N LEU A 293 11.12 9.16 -21.31
CA LEU A 293 11.23 9.07 -22.77
C LEU A 293 10.15 9.88 -23.47
N SER A 294 9.03 10.17 -22.78
CA SER A 294 7.89 10.86 -23.39
C SER A 294 8.10 12.38 -23.57
N ASN A 295 9.04 12.98 -22.83
CA ASN A 295 9.31 14.41 -22.79
C ASN A 295 8.07 15.26 -22.41
N THR A 296 7.08 14.65 -21.75
CA THR A 296 5.86 15.33 -21.30
C THR A 296 5.87 15.63 -19.81
N GLY A 297 6.83 15.09 -19.06
CA GLY A 297 6.86 15.16 -17.60
C GLY A 297 5.90 14.16 -16.93
N ASP A 298 5.19 13.34 -17.71
CA ASP A 298 4.30 12.28 -17.24
C ASP A 298 5.05 10.93 -17.23
N THR A 299 5.39 10.44 -16.04
CA THR A 299 6.06 9.14 -15.90
C THR A 299 5.15 7.97 -16.22
N THR A 300 3.83 8.15 -16.21
CA THR A 300 2.84 7.09 -16.47
C THR A 300 2.63 6.82 -17.95
N ASN A 301 3.23 7.64 -18.82
CA ASN A 301 3.16 7.42 -20.26
C ASN A 301 3.78 6.07 -20.66
N SER A 302 3.09 5.31 -21.52
CA SER A 302 3.54 4.01 -22.04
C SER A 302 4.89 4.03 -22.77
N GLU A 303 5.38 5.20 -23.21
CA GLU A 303 6.73 5.35 -23.76
C GLU A 303 7.82 5.11 -22.71
N ASN A 304 7.49 5.23 -21.42
CA ASN A 304 8.41 4.97 -20.31
C ASN A 304 8.41 3.50 -19.85
N ASP A 305 7.61 2.63 -20.49
CA ASP A 305 7.48 1.23 -20.12
C ASP A 305 8.78 0.44 -20.31
N PHE A 306 9.06 -0.47 -19.38
CA PHE A 306 10.26 -1.28 -19.41
C PHE A 306 9.98 -2.77 -19.69
N VAL A 307 10.49 -3.31 -20.80
CA VAL A 307 10.41 -4.75 -21.09
C VAL A 307 11.38 -5.51 -20.19
N LEU A 308 10.84 -6.37 -19.32
CA LEU A 308 11.62 -7.13 -18.36
C LEU A 308 12.45 -8.23 -19.03
N GLY A 309 13.61 -8.56 -18.48
CA GLY A 309 14.39 -9.75 -18.84
C GLY A 309 15.05 -9.71 -20.21
N GLN A 310 15.05 -8.56 -20.90
CA GLN A 310 15.73 -8.40 -22.18
C GLN A 310 17.25 -8.45 -22.04
N ILE A 311 17.89 -9.23 -22.91
CA ILE A 311 19.35 -9.28 -23.04
C ILE A 311 19.85 -7.93 -23.60
N ALA A 312 20.83 -7.33 -22.94
CA ALA A 312 21.32 -5.99 -23.30
C ALA A 312 21.85 -5.87 -24.74
N ALA A 313 22.42 -6.95 -25.29
CA ALA A 313 22.90 -6.99 -26.68
C ALA A 313 21.77 -6.96 -27.73
N ASP A 314 20.52 -7.17 -27.32
CA ASP A 314 19.39 -7.35 -28.24
C ASP A 314 18.55 -6.09 -28.47
N VAL A 315 18.83 -4.97 -27.79
CA VAL A 315 17.95 -3.79 -27.73
C VAL A 315 17.60 -3.21 -29.12
N ASN A 316 18.45 -3.37 -30.13
CA ASN A 316 18.23 -2.85 -31.50
C ASN A 316 18.06 -3.93 -32.59
N LYS A 317 17.92 -5.20 -32.21
CA LYS A 317 17.77 -6.30 -33.18
C LYS A 317 16.30 -6.59 -33.47
N THR A 318 15.99 -7.05 -34.68
CA THR A 318 14.66 -7.63 -34.97
C THR A 318 14.47 -8.92 -34.17
N VAL A 319 13.22 -9.26 -33.81
CA VAL A 319 12.94 -10.48 -33.02
C VAL A 319 13.49 -11.74 -33.70
N ALA A 320 13.44 -11.81 -35.02
CA ALA A 320 14.02 -12.92 -35.78
C ALA A 320 15.55 -13.04 -35.56
N ARG A 321 16.28 -11.92 -35.55
CA ARG A 321 17.72 -11.92 -35.29
C ARG A 321 18.04 -12.23 -33.83
N LYS A 322 17.28 -11.68 -32.87
CA LYS A 322 17.41 -12.01 -31.44
C LYS A 322 17.27 -13.51 -31.20
N ARG A 323 16.23 -14.13 -31.77
CA ARG A 323 15.98 -15.57 -31.65
C ARG A 323 17.16 -16.41 -32.15
N LEU A 324 17.69 -16.05 -33.31
CA LEU A 324 18.84 -16.77 -33.89
C LEU A 324 20.06 -16.69 -32.97
N ASP A 325 20.46 -15.48 -32.58
CA ASP A 325 21.64 -15.27 -31.73
C ASP A 325 21.48 -15.96 -30.36
N ASN A 326 20.31 -15.82 -29.73
CA ASN A 326 20.04 -16.35 -28.39
C ASN A 326 20.00 -17.88 -28.36
N LEU A 327 19.52 -18.52 -29.43
CA LEU A 327 19.54 -19.97 -29.59
C LEU A 327 20.96 -20.47 -29.85
N ASP A 328 21.72 -19.79 -30.71
CA ASP A 328 23.11 -20.14 -31.02
C ASP A 328 24.02 -20.02 -29.77
N ASP A 329 23.79 -18.99 -28.94
CA ASP A 329 24.53 -18.75 -27.69
C ASP A 329 24.02 -19.59 -26.51
N GLY A 330 22.87 -20.26 -26.65
CA GLY A 330 22.21 -21.02 -25.59
C GLY A 330 21.73 -20.16 -24.40
N THR A 331 21.61 -18.85 -24.58
CA THR A 331 21.17 -17.90 -23.54
C THR A 331 19.89 -17.20 -23.97
N LEU A 332 18.79 -17.48 -23.27
CA LEU A 332 17.46 -16.95 -23.60
C LEU A 332 17.09 -15.77 -22.68
N PRO A 333 16.23 -14.83 -23.12
CA PRO A 333 15.75 -13.76 -22.26
C PRO A 333 14.93 -14.31 -21.08
N SER A 334 14.89 -13.54 -19.98
CA SER A 334 14.22 -13.93 -18.73
C SER A 334 12.71 -13.68 -18.78
N GLN A 335 12.03 -14.38 -19.70
CA GLN A 335 10.60 -14.27 -20.01
C GLN A 335 10.02 -15.70 -20.20
N PRO A 336 8.70 -15.91 -20.11
CA PRO A 336 7.68 -14.93 -19.74
C PRO A 336 7.72 -14.59 -18.24
N VAL A 337 7.33 -13.37 -17.90
CA VAL A 337 7.19 -12.96 -16.50
C VAL A 337 5.96 -13.66 -15.93
N ASN A 338 6.04 -14.18 -14.72
CA ASN A 338 4.89 -14.70 -13.98
C ASN A 338 4.28 -13.60 -13.10
N SER A 339 5.06 -13.10 -12.13
CA SER A 339 4.64 -12.06 -11.18
C SER A 339 5.84 -11.18 -10.77
N ILE A 340 5.58 -9.96 -10.29
CA ILE A 340 6.61 -9.11 -9.67
C ILE A 340 6.68 -9.44 -8.17
N VAL A 341 7.89 -9.47 -7.63
CA VAL A 341 8.17 -9.64 -6.20
C VAL A 341 8.34 -8.28 -5.55
N SER A 342 9.19 -7.42 -6.13
CA SER A 342 9.37 -6.04 -5.66
C SER A 342 9.95 -5.13 -6.74
N VAL A 343 9.64 -3.84 -6.62
CA VAL A 343 10.25 -2.75 -7.40
C VAL A 343 10.93 -1.80 -6.43
N SER A 344 12.17 -1.42 -6.72
CA SER A 344 12.93 -0.49 -5.89
C SER A 344 13.75 0.47 -6.73
N GLY A 345 13.84 1.72 -6.30
CA GLY A 345 14.63 2.77 -6.91
C GLY A 345 15.85 3.12 -6.05
N SER A 346 16.98 3.46 -6.67
CA SER A 346 18.18 3.88 -5.95
C SER A 346 18.00 5.19 -5.19
N LEU A 347 17.07 6.06 -5.63
CA LEU A 347 16.74 7.32 -4.97
C LEU A 347 15.34 7.28 -4.34
N SER A 348 14.43 6.46 -4.87
CA SER A 348 13.04 6.36 -4.43
C SER A 348 12.79 5.23 -3.41
N GLY A 349 13.76 4.37 -3.13
CA GLY A 349 13.62 3.28 -2.18
C GLY A 349 12.74 2.12 -2.67
N GLY A 350 12.34 1.23 -1.76
CA GLY A 350 11.53 0.04 -2.04
C GLY A 350 10.03 0.22 -1.77
N ASN A 351 9.52 1.44 -1.86
CA ASN A 351 8.16 1.81 -1.43
C ASN A 351 7.10 1.70 -2.54
N PHE A 352 7.49 1.26 -3.73
CA PHE A 352 6.57 1.11 -4.86
C PHE A 352 5.56 0.00 -4.58
N VAL A 353 4.28 0.30 -4.80
CA VAL A 353 3.17 -0.63 -4.60
C VAL A 353 2.61 -1.07 -5.96
N GLU A 354 2.28 -2.35 -6.12
CA GLU A 354 1.62 -2.84 -7.34
C GLU A 354 0.19 -2.31 -7.43
N LYS A 355 -0.27 -2.07 -8.65
CA LYS A 355 -1.62 -1.60 -8.94
C LYS A 355 -2.65 -2.55 -8.33
N ALA A 356 -3.50 -1.99 -7.49
CA ALA A 356 -4.71 -2.64 -6.99
C ALA A 356 -5.92 -1.84 -7.46
N THR A 357 -7.00 -2.55 -7.79
CA THR A 357 -8.31 -1.95 -8.04
C THR A 357 -9.28 -2.52 -7.03
N ASP A 358 -9.90 -1.66 -6.24
CA ASP A 358 -10.85 -2.10 -5.23
C ASP A 358 -12.24 -2.41 -5.82
N SER A 359 -13.17 -2.87 -4.99
CA SER A 359 -14.54 -3.19 -5.39
C SER A 359 -15.36 -1.99 -5.91
N LEU A 360 -14.84 -0.78 -5.76
CA LEU A 360 -15.44 0.47 -6.21
C LEU A 360 -14.78 1.02 -7.48
N GLY A 361 -13.80 0.30 -8.05
CA GLY A 361 -13.07 0.70 -9.25
C GLY A 361 -11.98 1.75 -9.02
N ARG A 362 -11.62 2.02 -7.75
CA ARG A 362 -10.52 2.96 -7.44
C ARG A 362 -9.19 2.28 -7.68
N VAL A 363 -8.33 2.93 -8.44
CA VAL A 363 -6.98 2.45 -8.75
C VAL A 363 -6.02 3.05 -7.74
N THR A 364 -5.22 2.19 -7.11
CA THR A 364 -4.15 2.57 -6.19
C THR A 364 -2.88 1.82 -6.57
N GLY A 365 -1.71 2.38 -6.26
CA GLY A 365 -0.42 1.76 -6.56
C GLY A 365 0.32 2.45 -7.69
N ASN A 366 1.60 2.10 -7.86
CA ASN A 366 2.56 2.82 -8.68
C ASN A 366 2.88 2.11 -9.99
N PHE A 367 2.79 0.78 -10.05
CA PHE A 367 3.18 0.03 -11.23
C PHE A 367 2.26 -1.17 -11.48
N GLU A 368 2.22 -1.64 -12.72
CA GLU A 368 1.59 -2.91 -13.09
C GLU A 368 2.44 -3.70 -14.10
N ILE A 369 2.16 -5.00 -14.20
CA ILE A 369 2.73 -5.84 -15.26
C ILE A 369 1.76 -5.85 -16.43
N VAL A 370 2.21 -5.35 -17.58
CA VAL A 370 1.48 -5.48 -18.84
C VAL A 370 2.02 -6.71 -19.57
N LYS A 371 1.21 -7.76 -19.66
CA LYS A 371 1.54 -8.98 -20.42
C LYS A 371 1.52 -8.71 -21.91
N ASP A 372 2.43 -9.32 -22.65
CA ASP A 372 2.43 -9.29 -24.12
C ASP A 372 1.20 -10.01 -24.68
N THR A 373 0.52 -9.38 -25.63
CA THR A 373 -0.63 -9.96 -26.36
C THR A 373 -0.30 -10.27 -27.83
N GLY A 374 0.96 -10.04 -28.23
CA GLY A 374 1.43 -10.25 -29.59
C GLY A 374 1.73 -11.72 -29.93
N ALA A 375 2.34 -11.94 -31.11
CA ALA A 375 2.64 -13.28 -31.62
C ALA A 375 3.69 -14.05 -30.79
N PHE A 376 4.42 -13.38 -29.89
CA PHE A 376 5.46 -13.97 -29.04
C PHE A 376 5.03 -14.09 -27.56
N ALA A 377 3.78 -13.76 -27.25
CA ALA A 377 3.22 -13.88 -25.91
C ALA A 377 3.46 -15.26 -25.28
N GLY A 378 3.85 -15.26 -24.01
CA GLY A 378 4.14 -16.48 -23.25
C GLY A 378 5.44 -17.21 -23.62
N SER A 379 6.27 -16.65 -24.51
CA SER A 379 7.57 -17.24 -24.90
C SER A 379 8.76 -16.53 -24.23
N PRO A 380 10.00 -17.06 -24.32
CA PRO A 380 11.19 -16.36 -23.87
C PRO A 380 11.49 -15.06 -24.62
N TRP A 381 10.81 -14.81 -25.75
CA TRP A 381 10.92 -13.56 -26.52
C TRP A 381 9.64 -12.71 -26.44
N ALA A 382 8.79 -12.95 -25.43
CA ALA A 382 7.68 -12.08 -25.10
C ALA A 382 8.16 -10.69 -24.68
N PHE A 383 7.24 -9.72 -24.76
CA PHE A 383 7.47 -8.33 -24.37
C PHE A 383 6.71 -7.93 -23.10
N ASP A 384 6.67 -8.78 -22.07
CA ASP A 384 6.03 -8.40 -20.80
C ASP A 384 6.76 -7.19 -20.20
N LYS A 385 6.00 -6.14 -19.87
CA LYS A 385 6.55 -4.85 -19.43
C LYS A 385 6.13 -4.50 -18.02
N LEU A 386 7.00 -3.76 -17.34
CA LEU A 386 6.62 -2.91 -16.23
C LEU A 386 6.04 -1.61 -16.80
N HIS A 387 4.83 -1.27 -16.38
CA HIS A 387 4.16 -0.01 -16.69
C HIS A 387 3.96 0.81 -15.42
N TRP A 388 4.19 2.12 -15.48
CA TRP A 388 3.97 3.04 -14.36
C TRP A 388 2.54 3.57 -14.39
N VAL A 389 1.84 3.47 -13.27
CA VAL A 389 0.42 3.86 -13.13
C VAL A 389 0.28 5.18 -12.38
N ASP A 390 1.18 5.45 -11.44
CA ASP A 390 1.20 6.67 -10.64
C ASP A 390 2.65 7.09 -10.39
N ASN A 391 2.92 8.39 -10.46
CA ASN A 391 4.22 9.01 -10.25
C ASN A 391 4.46 9.44 -8.79
N LYS A 392 3.53 9.09 -7.89
CA LYS A 392 3.53 9.51 -6.50
C LYS A 392 3.58 8.32 -5.54
N ILE A 393 4.52 8.34 -4.62
CA ILE A 393 4.46 7.48 -3.43
C ILE A 393 3.64 8.24 -2.38
N ASN A 394 2.52 7.63 -1.99
CA ASN A 394 1.56 8.23 -1.07
C ASN A 394 1.77 7.71 0.36
N ASP A 395 1.63 8.59 1.36
CA ASP A 395 1.63 8.30 2.79
C ASP A 395 2.81 7.46 3.27
N LEU A 396 4.02 7.77 2.79
CA LEU A 396 5.22 7.13 3.29
C LEU A 396 5.40 7.49 4.77
N GLU A 397 5.39 6.47 5.63
CA GLU A 397 5.66 6.62 7.04
C GLU A 397 7.17 6.57 7.33
N GLU A 398 7.67 7.60 8.01
CA GLU A 398 9.05 7.67 8.47
C GLU A 398 9.14 8.05 9.97
N ASP A 399 9.91 7.29 10.75
CA ASP A 399 10.23 7.63 12.13
C ASP A 399 11.39 8.65 12.20
N LYS A 400 11.15 9.77 12.87
CA LYS A 400 12.12 10.85 13.09
C LYS A 400 12.38 11.11 14.56
N THR A 401 13.52 11.73 14.84
CA THR A 401 13.85 12.27 16.17
C THR A 401 14.06 13.76 16.04
N LYS A 402 13.36 14.54 16.87
CA LYS A 402 13.42 16.01 16.83
C LYS A 402 14.81 16.51 17.19
N ILE A 403 15.44 17.27 16.31
CA ILE A 403 16.85 17.71 16.47
C ILE A 403 16.94 18.96 17.35
N ALA A 404 16.22 20.01 16.98
CA ALA A 404 16.27 21.32 17.63
C ALA A 404 14.91 22.01 17.66
N PHE A 405 14.67 22.81 18.69
CA PHE A 405 13.49 23.68 18.79
C PHE A 405 13.46 24.67 17.61
N ASN A 406 12.29 24.81 16.95
CA ASN A 406 12.12 25.60 15.72
C ASN A 406 13.06 25.19 14.56
N GLY A 407 13.70 24.03 14.64
CA GLY A 407 14.57 23.49 13.61
C GLY A 407 13.82 22.80 12.47
N GLN A 408 14.54 22.58 11.37
CA GLN A 408 14.12 21.75 10.25
C GLN A 408 14.71 20.35 10.42
N ASP A 409 13.87 19.32 10.34
CA ASP A 409 14.33 17.93 10.42
C ASP A 409 14.28 17.32 9.00
N PRO A 410 15.43 16.93 8.39
CA PRO A 410 15.48 16.45 7.02
C PRO A 410 14.81 15.09 6.88
N LEU A 411 14.01 14.88 5.83
CA LEU A 411 13.37 13.60 5.47
C LEU A 411 14.30 12.73 4.64
N SER A 412 13.99 11.44 4.51
CA SER A 412 14.87 10.49 3.80
C SER A 412 14.82 10.61 2.27
N PHE A 413 13.71 11.11 1.71
CA PHE A 413 13.52 11.21 0.27
C PHE A 413 13.39 12.67 -0.19
N THR A 414 13.95 12.94 -1.38
CA THR A 414 13.85 14.25 -2.05
C THR A 414 12.59 14.35 -2.92
N ASP A 415 12.31 15.55 -3.42
CA ASP A 415 11.16 15.85 -4.30
C ASP A 415 9.84 15.59 -3.58
N LEU A 416 9.83 16.02 -2.32
CA LEU A 416 8.67 16.00 -1.45
C LEU A 416 7.53 16.81 -2.10
N LEU A 417 6.31 16.31 -2.03
CA LEU A 417 5.11 16.95 -2.57
C LEU A 417 4.31 17.61 -1.45
N GLU A 418 3.93 16.83 -0.44
CA GLU A 418 3.13 17.27 0.69
C GLU A 418 3.53 16.49 1.95
N ILE A 419 3.43 17.13 3.11
CA ILE A 419 3.53 16.45 4.41
C ILE A 419 2.14 16.39 5.03
N ASN A 420 1.59 15.18 5.10
CA ASN A 420 0.21 14.95 5.51
C ASN A 420 0.06 14.95 7.03
N VAL A 421 0.99 14.30 7.75
CA VAL A 421 0.89 14.11 9.20
C VAL A 421 2.25 14.23 9.87
N GLY A 422 2.31 14.98 10.97
CA GLY A 422 3.34 14.84 12.00
C GLY A 422 2.69 14.27 13.25
N ARG A 423 3.07 13.06 13.67
CA ARG A 423 2.44 12.33 14.78
C ARG A 423 3.42 12.04 15.90
N GLN A 424 3.04 12.29 17.14
CA GLN A 424 3.84 11.95 18.31
C GLN A 424 3.03 11.15 19.34
N ASN A 425 3.68 10.14 19.91
CA ASN A 425 3.19 9.44 21.08
C ASN A 425 3.61 10.18 22.36
N ILE A 426 2.67 10.87 23.01
CA ILE A 426 2.88 11.65 24.23
C ILE A 426 2.41 10.84 25.44
N ALA A 427 3.27 10.66 26.44
CA ALA A 427 2.87 10.04 27.69
C ALA A 427 2.06 11.04 28.55
N VAL A 428 0.82 10.69 28.85
CA VAL A 428 -0.06 11.42 29.75
C VAL A 428 -0.15 10.64 31.06
N ILE A 429 0.14 11.30 32.19
CA ILE A 429 0.28 10.65 33.50
C ILE A 429 -0.58 11.40 34.52
N ASN A 430 -1.28 10.64 35.37
CA ASN A 430 -2.13 11.14 36.45
C ASN A 430 -3.29 12.02 35.98
N GLU A 431 -3.75 11.85 34.75
CA GLU A 431 -4.87 12.64 34.26
C GLU A 431 -6.19 12.11 34.80
N ASN A 432 -7.06 13.04 35.22
CA ASN A 432 -8.38 12.69 35.68
C ASN A 432 -9.29 12.27 34.51
N SER A 433 -9.88 11.09 34.58
CA SER A 433 -10.81 10.55 33.58
C SER A 433 -12.22 10.39 34.18
N GLN A 434 -13.24 10.37 33.32
CA GLN A 434 -14.64 10.32 33.74
C GLN A 434 -15.22 8.91 33.65
N VAL A 435 -15.99 8.51 34.67
CA VAL A 435 -16.76 7.26 34.63
C VAL A 435 -18.06 7.50 33.86
N SER A 436 -18.40 6.58 32.96
CA SER A 436 -19.67 6.67 32.22
C SER A 436 -20.86 6.58 33.18
N SER A 437 -21.86 7.44 32.95
CA SER A 437 -23.09 7.49 33.75
C SER A 437 -24.02 6.30 33.49
N SER A 438 -23.91 5.65 32.33
CA SER A 438 -24.72 4.48 31.95
C SER A 438 -24.06 3.14 32.32
N ASP A 439 -22.73 3.10 32.40
CA ASP A 439 -21.95 1.89 32.67
C ASP A 439 -20.71 2.21 33.52
N ARG A 440 -20.74 1.80 34.79
CA ARG A 440 -19.66 2.03 35.76
C ARG A 440 -18.36 1.28 35.45
N SER A 441 -18.37 0.34 34.51
CA SER A 441 -17.16 -0.33 34.02
C SER A 441 -16.50 0.40 32.84
N SER A 442 -17.16 1.40 32.29
CA SER A 442 -16.68 2.19 31.17
C SER A 442 -16.10 3.52 31.65
N VAL A 443 -14.88 3.83 31.22
CA VAL A 443 -14.17 5.09 31.54
C VAL A 443 -13.87 5.84 30.25
N GLN A 444 -14.13 7.14 30.24
CA GLN A 444 -13.80 8.06 29.15
C GLN A 444 -12.51 8.82 29.51
N LEU A 445 -11.47 8.62 28.70
CA LEU A 445 -10.22 9.37 28.79
C LEU A 445 -10.42 10.80 28.27
N ALA A 446 -9.61 11.75 28.76
CA ALA A 446 -9.74 13.15 28.35
C ALA A 446 -9.17 13.38 26.95
N HIS A 447 -8.01 12.81 26.63
CA HIS A 447 -7.42 12.87 25.29
C HIS A 447 -7.70 11.60 24.51
N PHE A 448 -7.91 11.74 23.20
CA PHE A 448 -7.97 10.66 22.23
C PHE A 448 -7.63 11.20 20.83
N PRO A 449 -7.04 10.38 19.93
CA PRO A 449 -6.81 8.94 20.05
C PRO A 449 -5.73 8.51 21.06
N THR A 450 -5.88 7.34 21.69
CA THR A 450 -4.91 6.82 22.68
C THR A 450 -4.40 5.44 22.34
N SER A 451 -3.26 5.09 22.92
CA SER A 451 -2.72 3.73 22.94
C SER A 451 -2.18 3.42 24.33
N ASN A 452 -2.07 2.13 24.65
CA ASN A 452 -1.37 1.62 25.83
C ASN A 452 -1.81 2.27 27.15
N VAL A 453 -3.03 1.97 27.61
CA VAL A 453 -3.47 2.38 28.96
C VAL A 453 -2.80 1.50 30.00
N THR A 454 -1.93 2.10 30.83
CA THR A 454 -1.03 1.36 31.73
C THR A 454 -1.47 1.37 33.19
N ARG A 455 -2.26 2.36 33.61
CA ARG A 455 -2.77 2.46 34.99
C ARG A 455 -4.11 3.15 35.01
N VAL A 456 -5.05 2.59 35.78
CA VAL A 456 -6.28 3.24 36.21
C VAL A 456 -6.34 3.13 37.73
N PHE A 457 -6.29 4.26 38.43
CA PHE A 457 -6.23 4.34 39.89
C PHE A 457 -7.34 5.24 40.43
N ASN A 458 -8.16 4.72 41.32
CA ASN A 458 -9.19 5.48 42.01
C ASN A 458 -8.57 6.22 43.19
N THR A 459 -8.46 7.54 43.08
CA THR A 459 -7.88 8.37 44.15
C THR A 459 -8.83 8.54 45.33
N THR A 460 -10.15 8.36 45.13
CA THR A 460 -11.16 8.45 46.19
C THR A 460 -11.15 7.22 47.09
N THR A 461 -11.04 6.02 46.51
CA THR A 461 -11.12 4.75 47.26
C THR A 461 -9.76 4.09 47.51
N GLY A 462 -8.74 4.45 46.74
CA GLY A 462 -7.43 3.79 46.75
C GLY A 462 -7.36 2.50 45.93
N GLU A 463 -8.43 2.10 45.24
CA GLU A 463 -8.46 0.88 44.41
C GLU A 463 -7.72 1.08 43.07
N ARG A 464 -7.04 0.04 42.58
CA ARG A 464 -6.45 0.00 41.23
C ARG A 464 -7.24 -0.96 40.35
N TYR A 465 -7.59 -0.50 39.16
CA TYR A 465 -8.36 -1.28 38.19
C TYR A 465 -7.49 -1.93 37.13
N ILE A 466 -7.96 -3.06 36.61
CA ILE A 466 -7.38 -3.76 35.46
C ILE A 466 -8.14 -3.33 34.21
N VAL A 467 -7.42 -2.93 33.16
CA VAL A 467 -8.04 -2.60 31.87
C VAL A 467 -8.35 -3.91 31.14
N SER A 468 -9.64 -4.20 30.99
CA SER A 468 -10.13 -5.43 30.34
C SER A 468 -10.28 -5.28 28.82
N ASN A 469 -10.55 -4.06 28.34
CA ASN A 469 -10.52 -3.73 26.92
C ASN A 469 -10.05 -2.28 26.75
N GLN A 470 -8.98 -2.07 25.99
CA GLN A 470 -8.41 -0.75 25.72
C GLN A 470 -9.09 -0.05 24.53
N ASN A 471 -9.81 -0.76 23.68
CA ASN A 471 -10.47 -0.23 22.48
C ASN A 471 -11.82 -0.97 22.26
N PRO A 472 -12.85 -0.67 23.08
CA PRO A 472 -14.15 -1.32 23.00
C PRO A 472 -14.97 -0.95 21.77
N ASP A 473 -14.68 0.21 21.15
CA ASP A 473 -15.47 0.74 20.03
C ASP A 473 -14.78 0.54 18.67
N GLY A 474 -13.66 -0.19 18.61
CA GLY A 474 -12.89 -0.38 17.38
C GLY A 474 -12.05 -1.67 17.36
N SER A 475 -11.30 -1.84 16.27
CA SER A 475 -10.32 -2.93 16.10
C SER A 475 -8.90 -2.36 16.06
N GLY A 476 -7.93 -3.04 16.68
CA GLY A 476 -6.51 -2.64 16.67
C GLY A 476 -6.02 -2.02 17.99
N SER A 477 -4.77 -1.53 17.99
CA SER A 477 -4.04 -1.05 19.17
C SER A 477 -4.30 0.42 19.53
N THR A 478 -4.82 1.21 18.59
CA THR A 478 -5.16 2.63 18.79
C THR A 478 -6.66 2.78 19.06
N ASN A 479 -7.00 3.37 20.20
CA ASN A 479 -8.35 3.71 20.62
C ASN A 479 -8.72 5.12 20.14
N LEU A 480 -9.60 5.22 19.14
CA LEU A 480 -10.01 6.50 18.56
C LEU A 480 -11.05 7.26 19.41
N THR A 481 -11.80 6.56 20.26
CA THR A 481 -12.89 7.17 21.06
C THR A 481 -12.43 7.59 22.46
N GLY A 482 -11.30 7.07 22.92
CA GLY A 482 -10.83 7.25 24.29
C GLY A 482 -11.65 6.49 25.33
N ARG A 483 -12.61 5.65 24.93
CA ARG A 483 -13.39 4.83 25.86
C ARG A 483 -12.63 3.57 26.21
N ILE A 484 -12.55 3.21 27.49
CA ILE A 484 -11.95 1.93 27.94
C ILE A 484 -12.88 1.18 28.87
N VAL A 485 -12.69 -0.14 28.98
CA VAL A 485 -13.46 -0.99 29.89
C VAL A 485 -12.55 -1.56 30.97
N ILE A 486 -12.90 -1.32 32.22
CA ILE A 486 -12.13 -1.71 33.40
C ILE A 486 -12.84 -2.81 34.22
N ARG A 487 -12.06 -3.54 35.02
CA ARG A 487 -12.54 -4.52 36.00
C ARG A 487 -11.81 -4.35 37.34
N GLY A 488 -12.53 -4.58 38.43
CA GLY A 488 -12.03 -4.50 39.81
C GLY A 488 -12.97 -5.23 40.76
N GLN A 489 -12.65 -5.21 42.06
CA GLN A 489 -13.54 -5.81 43.07
C GLN A 489 -14.79 -4.96 43.28
N SER A 490 -14.65 -3.63 43.20
CA SER A 490 -15.77 -2.69 43.23
C SER A 490 -15.66 -1.68 42.10
N LEU A 491 -16.68 -1.58 41.25
CA LEU A 491 -16.67 -0.59 40.16
C LEU A 491 -16.69 0.84 40.73
N PRO A 492 -16.01 1.81 40.08
CA PRO A 492 -15.97 3.17 40.59
C PRO A 492 -17.36 3.82 40.58
N ALA A 493 -17.59 4.74 41.51
CA ALA A 493 -18.77 5.60 41.49
C ALA A 493 -18.57 6.75 40.47
N ILE A 494 -19.67 7.33 39.98
CA ILE A 494 -19.62 8.46 39.03
C ILE A 494 -18.92 9.69 39.65
N SER A 495 -18.98 9.83 40.98
CA SER A 495 -18.31 10.88 41.75
C SER A 495 -16.83 10.60 42.04
N ASP A 496 -16.31 9.42 41.69
CA ASP A 496 -14.92 9.07 42.00
C ASP A 496 -13.95 9.76 41.03
N THR A 497 -12.80 10.16 41.56
CA THR A 497 -11.73 10.73 40.73
C THR A 497 -10.78 9.62 40.30
N LEU A 498 -10.81 9.27 39.00
CA LEU A 498 -9.94 8.26 38.43
C LEU A 498 -8.71 8.91 37.78
N GLN A 499 -7.52 8.56 38.26
CA GLN A 499 -6.26 8.88 37.59
C GLN A 499 -5.92 7.80 36.57
N VAL A 500 -5.66 8.21 35.34
CA VAL A 500 -5.28 7.29 34.27
C VAL A 500 -3.94 7.71 33.66
N ASP A 501 -3.11 6.70 33.39
CA ASP A 501 -1.86 6.86 32.63
C ASP A 501 -2.00 6.14 31.29
N TYR A 502 -1.72 6.85 30.20
CA TYR A 502 -1.88 6.35 28.84
C TYR A 502 -0.96 7.10 27.87
N THR A 503 -0.83 6.58 26.65
CA THR A 503 -0.13 7.27 25.57
C THR A 503 -1.14 7.94 24.65
N TRP A 504 -1.10 9.27 24.60
CA TRP A 504 -1.86 10.05 23.64
C TRP A 504 -1.16 10.01 22.28
N VAL A 505 -1.90 9.62 21.24
CA VAL A 505 -1.43 9.69 19.85
C VAL A 505 -1.82 11.07 19.33
N PHE A 506 -0.86 12.00 19.36
CA PHE A 506 -1.09 13.40 19.03
C PHE A 506 -0.65 13.72 17.61
N ASP A 507 -1.55 14.27 16.82
CA ASP A 507 -1.26 14.75 15.47
C ASP A 507 -1.14 16.27 15.48
N TYR A 508 0.00 16.76 15.00
CA TYR A 508 0.25 18.18 14.76
C TYR A 508 -0.52 18.63 13.52
N ASP A 509 -0.97 19.89 13.50
CA ASP A 509 -1.73 20.41 12.37
C ASP A 509 -0.82 20.80 11.21
N PRO A 510 -1.03 20.21 10.03
CA PRO A 510 -0.16 20.41 8.87
C PRO A 510 -0.16 21.84 8.33
N THR A 511 -1.12 22.67 8.72
CA THR A 511 -1.29 24.01 8.18
C THR A 511 -0.80 25.13 9.11
N PHE A 512 -0.60 24.82 10.39
CA PHE A 512 -0.17 25.79 11.41
C PHE A 512 1.11 25.34 12.14
N ASP A 513 1.24 24.08 12.53
CA ASP A 513 2.32 23.60 13.40
C ASP A 513 3.63 23.33 12.63
N PHE A 514 3.54 23.05 11.33
CA PHE A 514 4.68 22.91 10.43
C PHE A 514 4.29 23.33 9.01
N ASP A 515 5.29 23.48 8.13
CA ASP A 515 5.03 23.70 6.71
C ASP A 515 4.73 22.36 6.01
N ASN A 516 3.47 22.16 5.59
CA ASN A 516 3.07 20.99 4.80
C ASN A 516 3.40 21.10 3.31
N ARG A 517 4.06 22.18 2.87
CA ARG A 517 4.35 22.51 1.46
C ARG A 517 3.12 22.88 0.61
N ALA A 518 1.94 22.98 1.21
CA ALA A 518 0.77 23.55 0.53
C ALA A 518 0.85 25.09 0.43
N THR A 519 1.70 25.73 1.25
CA THR A 519 1.85 27.19 1.23
C THR A 519 3.11 27.64 0.49
N THR A 520 2.94 28.53 -0.49
CA THR A 520 4.05 29.07 -1.31
C THR A 520 4.78 30.24 -0.65
N THR A 521 4.31 30.71 0.50
CA THR A 521 4.78 31.95 1.17
C THR A 521 5.45 31.65 2.50
N ASN A 522 6.29 30.61 2.55
CA ASN A 522 7.05 30.29 3.76
C ASN A 522 8.25 31.24 3.89
N PRO A 523 8.46 31.90 5.04
CA PRO A 523 9.64 32.75 5.26
C PRO A 523 10.97 32.02 5.11
N ARG A 524 11.04 30.72 5.43
CA ARG A 524 12.25 29.91 5.19
C ARG A 524 12.05 28.97 4.01
N ALA A 525 13.10 28.78 3.22
CA ALA A 525 13.10 27.74 2.20
C ALA A 525 13.09 26.36 2.88
N VAL A 526 12.15 25.52 2.46
CA VAL A 526 11.97 24.15 2.93
C VAL A 526 11.82 23.28 1.68
N GLN A 527 12.72 22.32 1.51
CA GLN A 527 12.68 21.43 0.35
C GLN A 527 12.29 20.02 0.80
N ASP A 528 13.23 19.30 1.42
CA ASP A 528 13.07 17.90 1.79
C ASP A 528 13.17 17.70 3.32
N SER A 529 12.45 18.54 4.06
CA SER A 529 12.47 18.53 5.53
C SER A 529 11.12 19.00 6.09
N ILE A 530 10.79 18.58 7.30
CA ILE A 530 9.67 19.16 8.06
C ILE A 530 10.17 20.39 8.83
N ASP A 531 9.55 21.55 8.61
CA ASP A 531 9.92 22.82 9.28
C ASP A 531 8.99 23.13 10.46
N TRP A 532 9.51 22.94 11.67
CA TRP A 532 8.80 23.20 12.93
C TRP A 532 8.88 24.65 13.43
N GLY A 533 9.64 25.52 12.75
CA GLY A 533 9.67 26.95 13.05
C GLY A 533 8.54 27.73 12.39
N PHE A 534 7.79 27.11 11.48
CA PHE A 534 6.67 27.70 10.76
C PHE A 534 5.64 28.45 11.64
N PRO A 535 5.09 27.88 12.74
CA PRO A 535 4.13 28.57 13.61
C PRO A 535 4.73 29.82 14.25
N ASN A 536 6.01 29.76 14.58
CA ASN A 536 6.75 30.82 15.24
C ASN A 536 7.38 31.81 14.25
N ALA A 537 7.12 31.66 12.95
CA ALA A 537 7.67 32.56 11.96
C ALA A 537 6.97 33.90 11.99
N VAL A 538 7.76 34.95 12.16
CA VAL A 538 7.34 36.34 12.10
C VAL A 538 7.69 36.88 10.72
N ARG A 539 6.66 37.38 10.03
CA ARG A 539 6.76 37.82 8.63
C ARG A 539 6.67 39.33 8.53
N ARG A 540 7.60 39.95 7.81
CA ARG A 540 7.60 41.36 7.40
C ARG A 540 7.27 42.31 8.56
N GLU A 541 7.94 42.13 9.71
CA GLU A 541 7.79 43.05 10.83
C GLU A 541 8.48 44.37 10.48
N ARG A 542 7.72 45.47 10.47
CA ARG A 542 8.27 46.79 10.17
C ARG A 542 8.97 47.36 11.39
N ALA A 543 10.25 47.71 11.24
CA ALA A 543 11.06 48.32 12.28
C ALA A 543 12.00 49.38 11.69
N ILE A 544 12.48 50.29 12.53
CA ILE A 544 13.38 51.38 12.11
C ILE A 544 14.80 51.06 12.56
N LEU A 545 15.77 51.25 11.67
CA LEU A 545 17.19 51.11 11.99
C LEU A 545 17.65 52.24 12.93
N MET A 546 18.16 51.89 14.10
CA MET A 546 18.70 52.85 15.08
C MET A 546 20.23 52.77 15.14
N ALA A 547 20.91 53.93 15.19
CA ALA A 547 22.36 53.97 15.33
C ALA A 547 22.82 53.55 16.74
N SER A 548 23.83 52.69 16.82
CA SER A 548 24.51 52.34 18.07
C SER A 548 26.02 52.17 17.81
N GLY A 549 26.80 53.24 18.01
CA GLY A 549 28.23 53.23 17.73
C GLY A 549 28.51 52.98 16.25
N SER A 550 29.22 51.89 15.93
CA SER A 550 29.56 51.46 14.56
C SER A 550 28.61 50.40 14.00
N SER A 551 27.43 50.21 14.59
CA SER A 551 26.43 49.23 14.16
C SER A 551 25.03 49.85 14.14
N LEU A 552 24.11 49.17 13.45
CA LEU A 552 22.69 49.50 13.44
C LEU A 552 21.92 48.45 14.24
N LEU A 553 20.93 48.89 15.01
CA LEU A 553 20.08 48.02 15.81
C LEU A 553 18.66 48.04 15.25
N VAL A 554 18.03 46.88 15.24
CA VAL A 554 16.60 46.68 14.98
C VAL A 554 16.01 45.97 16.19
N THR A 555 15.01 46.58 16.83
CA THR A 555 14.26 45.92 17.91
C THR A 555 12.98 45.34 17.33
N VAL A 556 12.79 44.04 17.50
CA VAL A 556 11.59 43.31 17.07
C VAL A 556 10.71 42.95 18.27
N THR A 557 9.48 42.50 17.99
CA THR A 557 8.44 42.26 18.99
C THR A 557 8.78 41.08 19.91
N HIS A 558 9.33 39.99 19.38
CA HIS A 558 9.57 38.77 20.16
C HIS A 558 11.07 38.46 20.30
N PRO A 559 11.47 37.72 21.36
CA PRO A 559 12.78 37.09 21.38
C PRO A 559 13.01 36.22 20.13
N ILE A 560 14.24 36.21 19.63
CA ILE A 560 14.60 35.58 18.35
C ILE A 560 15.22 34.21 18.60
N SER A 561 14.79 33.24 17.80
CA SER A 561 15.40 31.91 17.70
C SER A 561 16.40 31.87 16.54
N SER A 562 16.04 32.42 15.39
CA SER A 562 16.89 32.54 14.20
C SER A 562 16.40 33.67 13.30
N ILE A 563 17.32 34.40 12.67
CA ILE A 563 17.00 35.42 11.66
C ILE A 563 16.89 34.77 10.28
N VAL A 564 15.85 35.15 9.54
CA VAL A 564 15.66 34.76 8.15
C VAL A 564 16.23 35.84 7.24
N SER A 565 15.75 37.07 7.37
CA SER A 565 16.26 38.23 6.63
C SER A 565 15.87 39.54 7.32
N VAL A 566 16.59 40.61 7.02
CA VAL A 566 16.16 41.98 7.33
C VAL A 566 16.26 42.79 6.05
N ASN A 567 15.12 43.13 5.46
CA ASN A 567 15.08 43.70 4.12
C ASN A 567 14.86 45.21 4.15
N VAL A 568 15.67 45.96 3.40
CA VAL A 568 15.31 47.30 2.91
C VAL A 568 14.51 47.11 1.62
N PHE A 569 13.48 47.92 1.38
CA PHE A 569 12.56 47.78 0.26
C PHE A 569 12.07 49.16 -0.21
N GLU A 570 11.49 49.21 -1.40
CA GLU A 570 10.82 50.38 -1.96
C GLU A 570 9.29 50.23 -1.87
N GLU A 571 8.58 51.34 -1.70
CA GLU A 571 7.11 51.40 -1.72
C GLU A 571 6.61 52.45 -2.72
N ASP A 572 5.65 52.06 -3.55
CA ASP A 572 4.88 52.98 -4.38
C ASP A 572 3.38 52.78 -4.16
N THR A 573 2.59 53.82 -4.41
CA THR A 573 1.12 53.75 -4.46
C THR A 573 0.62 54.32 -5.78
N GLY A 574 -0.41 53.73 -6.36
CA GLY A 574 -0.94 54.15 -7.65
C GLY A 574 -2.08 53.26 -8.13
N THR A 575 -2.41 53.34 -9.42
CA THR A 575 -3.50 52.55 -10.02
C THR A 575 -2.97 51.49 -10.98
N VAL A 576 -3.65 50.34 -11.06
CA VAL A 576 -3.40 49.33 -12.09
C VAL A 576 -3.75 49.89 -13.47
N THR A 577 -2.84 49.75 -14.42
CA THR A 577 -2.92 50.25 -15.79
C THR A 577 -2.85 49.10 -16.79
N LEU A 578 -2.97 49.41 -18.08
CA LEU A 578 -2.69 48.45 -19.16
C LEU A 578 -1.37 48.83 -19.83
N SER A 579 -0.44 47.87 -19.89
CA SER A 579 0.80 48.00 -20.66
C SER A 579 0.88 46.82 -21.63
N SER A 580 0.98 47.11 -22.92
CA SER A 580 0.99 46.09 -24.00
C SER A 580 -0.17 45.08 -23.94
N GLY A 581 -1.35 45.51 -23.46
CA GLY A 581 -2.55 44.66 -23.37
C GLY A 581 -2.64 43.76 -22.14
N ARG A 582 -1.65 43.79 -21.23
CA ARG A 582 -1.67 43.08 -19.94
C ARG A 582 -1.82 44.07 -18.78
N LEU A 583 -2.50 43.66 -17.71
CA LEU A 583 -2.62 44.46 -16.48
C LEU A 583 -1.24 44.67 -15.87
N ALA A 584 -0.93 45.92 -15.52
CA ALA A 584 0.40 46.30 -15.07
C ALA A 584 0.40 47.49 -14.10
N PHE A 585 1.42 47.57 -13.26
CA PHE A 585 1.72 48.71 -12.42
C PHE A 585 3.03 49.37 -12.85
N ILE A 586 3.09 50.71 -12.87
CA ILE A 586 4.29 51.47 -13.22
C ILE A 586 4.91 52.04 -11.94
N THR A 587 6.11 51.61 -11.61
CA THR A 587 6.88 52.02 -10.43
C THR A 587 7.72 53.27 -10.70
N SER A 588 8.06 53.99 -9.63
CA SER A 588 8.92 55.18 -9.67
C SER A 588 10.38 54.86 -9.95
N VAL A 589 10.85 53.67 -9.57
CA VAL A 589 12.20 53.15 -9.78
C VAL A 589 12.15 51.82 -10.55
N ALA A 590 13.23 51.48 -11.27
CA ALA A 590 13.32 50.21 -11.97
C ALA A 590 13.22 49.01 -11.01
N VAL A 591 12.47 48.00 -11.41
CA VAL A 591 12.14 46.81 -10.62
C VAL A 591 13.18 45.71 -10.85
N THR A 592 13.73 45.20 -9.76
CA THR A 592 14.61 44.02 -9.70
C THR A 592 13.94 42.82 -9.05
N GLY A 593 12.85 43.04 -8.32
CA GLY A 593 11.99 41.98 -7.76
C GLY A 593 10.73 42.54 -7.12
N VAL A 594 9.63 41.77 -7.15
CA VAL A 594 8.33 42.18 -6.60
C VAL A 594 8.03 41.32 -5.38
N ILE A 595 7.57 41.93 -4.29
CA ILE A 595 7.27 41.23 -3.03
C ILE A 595 5.77 41.03 -2.89
N SER A 596 5.01 42.13 -3.04
CA SER A 596 3.54 42.09 -2.92
C SER A 596 2.92 43.31 -3.58
N ILE A 597 1.71 43.14 -4.11
CA ILE A 597 0.88 44.24 -4.60
C ILE A 597 -0.47 44.14 -3.91
N ILE A 598 -0.74 45.07 -2.99
CA ILE A 598 -1.93 45.03 -2.14
C ILE A 598 -2.96 46.03 -2.66
N ARG A 599 -4.15 45.55 -3.01
CA ARG A 599 -5.27 46.39 -3.42
C ARG A 599 -5.81 47.19 -2.24
N SER A 600 -5.93 48.50 -2.41
CA SER A 600 -6.28 49.43 -1.33
C SER A 600 -7.74 49.31 -0.86
N SER A 601 -8.64 48.76 -1.67
CA SER A 601 -10.07 48.66 -1.33
C SER A 601 -10.38 47.59 -0.28
N ASP A 602 -9.68 46.46 -0.33
CA ASP A 602 -9.98 45.27 0.48
C ASP A 602 -8.75 44.54 1.04
N GLY A 603 -7.53 44.98 0.68
CA GLY A 603 -6.28 44.39 1.17
C GLY A 603 -5.84 43.13 0.42
N THR A 604 -6.43 42.82 -0.74
CA THR A 604 -6.10 41.62 -1.52
C THR A 604 -4.69 41.73 -2.12
N ASP A 605 -3.88 40.67 -2.00
CA ASP A 605 -2.64 40.56 -2.78
C ASP A 605 -2.97 40.10 -4.21
N VAL A 606 -2.68 40.95 -5.19
CA VAL A 606 -3.02 40.73 -6.60
C VAL A 606 -1.82 40.27 -7.44
N TYR A 607 -0.65 40.10 -6.82
CA TYR A 607 0.56 39.62 -7.49
C TYR A 607 0.95 38.20 -7.08
N ASN A 608 0.74 37.83 -5.81
CA ASN A 608 1.00 36.48 -5.33
C ASN A 608 -0.22 35.59 -5.55
N SER A 609 -0.36 35.07 -6.77
CA SER A 609 -1.46 34.21 -7.20
C SER A 609 -1.04 32.73 -7.29
N SER A 610 -1.95 31.86 -7.72
CA SER A 610 -1.69 30.42 -7.82
C SER A 610 -0.86 30.07 -9.06
N ASP A 611 -1.07 30.76 -10.19
CA ASP A 611 -0.27 30.55 -11.42
C ASP A 611 1.15 31.12 -11.31
N ALA A 612 1.34 32.13 -10.46
CA ALA A 612 2.63 32.77 -10.17
C ALA A 612 3.42 33.21 -11.43
N ASP A 613 2.72 33.57 -12.53
CA ASP A 613 3.32 33.95 -13.82
C ASP A 613 3.50 35.48 -14.01
N GLY A 614 3.46 36.23 -12.91
CA GLY A 614 3.80 37.65 -12.85
C GLY A 614 5.21 37.93 -13.38
N SER A 615 5.43 39.10 -13.98
CA SER A 615 6.73 39.46 -14.53
C SER A 615 6.99 40.96 -14.41
N PHE A 616 8.23 41.41 -14.59
CA PHE A 616 8.58 42.83 -14.56
C PHE A 616 9.67 43.18 -15.57
N SER A 617 9.67 44.41 -16.06
CA SER A 617 10.67 44.94 -16.98
C SER A 617 10.80 46.46 -16.82
N GLY A 618 12.02 46.93 -16.53
CA GLY A 618 12.27 48.34 -16.23
C GLY A 618 11.39 48.80 -15.07
N ASN A 619 10.56 49.81 -15.30
CA ASN A 619 9.63 50.36 -14.32
C ASN A 619 8.22 49.72 -14.36
N THR A 620 8.01 48.65 -15.13
CA THR A 620 6.68 48.04 -15.30
C THR A 620 6.63 46.66 -14.66
N ILE A 621 5.65 46.43 -13.80
CA ILE A 621 5.29 45.12 -13.25
C ILE A 621 4.03 44.65 -13.94
N PHE A 622 4.06 43.50 -14.60
CA PHE A 622 2.90 42.82 -15.17
C PHE A 622 2.30 41.86 -14.14
N LEU A 623 1.00 42.01 -13.88
CA LEU A 623 0.27 41.15 -12.94
C LEU A 623 0.07 39.74 -13.52
N PRO A 624 -0.04 38.71 -12.66
CA PRO A 624 -0.34 37.34 -13.10
C PRO A 624 -1.61 37.23 -13.94
N THR A 625 -1.71 36.16 -14.74
CA THR A 625 -2.87 35.93 -15.62
C THR A 625 -4.14 35.56 -14.87
N ASP A 626 -4.02 34.95 -13.70
CA ASP A 626 -5.11 34.63 -12.75
C ASP A 626 -5.41 35.74 -11.73
N THR A 627 -4.82 36.94 -11.89
CA THR A 627 -5.03 38.06 -10.97
C THR A 627 -6.52 38.48 -10.87
N VAL A 628 -6.96 38.81 -9.65
CA VAL A 628 -8.30 39.37 -9.38
C VAL A 628 -8.36 40.89 -9.51
N ALA A 629 -7.25 41.54 -9.90
CA ALA A 629 -7.19 42.98 -10.12
C ALA A 629 -7.91 43.40 -11.40
N SER A 630 -8.47 44.61 -11.38
CA SER A 630 -9.06 45.26 -12.55
C SER A 630 -8.34 46.55 -12.93
N PHE A 631 -8.51 46.99 -14.18
CA PHE A 631 -7.98 48.28 -14.64
C PHE A 631 -8.56 49.43 -13.79
N GLY A 632 -7.68 50.28 -13.26
CA GLY A 632 -8.03 51.41 -12.40
C GLY A 632 -8.04 51.10 -10.90
N ASP A 633 -7.83 49.84 -10.48
CA ASP A 633 -7.74 49.49 -9.07
C ASP A 633 -6.57 50.22 -8.40
N SER A 634 -6.81 50.86 -7.25
CA SER A 634 -5.76 51.46 -6.44
C SER A 634 -4.99 50.38 -5.69
N VAL A 635 -3.66 50.38 -5.81
CA VAL A 635 -2.78 49.38 -5.19
C VAL A 635 -1.57 50.04 -4.51
N ALA A 636 -1.06 49.39 -3.47
CA ALA A 636 0.23 49.67 -2.84
C ALA A 636 1.21 48.54 -3.19
N VAL A 637 2.39 48.90 -3.71
CA VAL A 637 3.40 47.96 -4.20
C VAL A 637 4.60 48.00 -3.28
N THR A 638 5.03 46.84 -2.79
CA THR A 638 6.32 46.66 -2.12
C THR A 638 7.24 45.87 -3.04
N TYR A 639 8.42 46.41 -3.34
CA TYR A 639 9.34 45.82 -4.33
C TYR A 639 10.81 46.09 -3.98
N ASN A 640 11.72 45.43 -4.70
CA ASN A 640 13.17 45.55 -4.56
C ASN A 640 13.71 45.27 -3.15
N ALA A 641 13.21 44.23 -2.47
CA ALA A 641 13.77 43.81 -1.18
C ALA A 641 15.24 43.40 -1.33
N THR A 642 16.09 44.00 -0.50
CA THR A 642 17.51 43.63 -0.36
C THR A 642 17.80 43.32 1.10
N ASP A 643 18.29 42.12 1.38
CA ASP A 643 18.66 41.70 2.74
C ASP A 643 19.92 42.41 3.20
N VAL A 644 19.80 43.20 4.27
CA VAL A 644 20.90 43.94 4.90
C VAL A 644 21.49 43.20 6.10
N TYR A 645 20.90 42.10 6.56
CA TYR A 645 21.48 41.28 7.64
C TYR A 645 22.77 40.56 7.21
N ASN A 646 22.87 40.18 5.94
CA ASN A 646 23.99 39.43 5.37
C ASN A 646 24.82 40.22 4.34
N ALA A 647 24.64 41.54 4.22
CA ALA A 647 25.16 42.33 3.09
C ALA A 647 26.70 42.35 2.94
N ASP A 648 27.45 42.35 4.05
CA ASP A 648 28.93 42.42 4.03
C ASP A 648 29.57 41.38 4.97
N THR A 649 29.12 41.38 6.23
CA THR A 649 29.38 40.34 7.23
C THR A 649 28.06 40.03 7.93
N GLN A 650 27.87 38.77 8.33
CA GLN A 650 26.65 38.33 8.99
C GLN A 650 26.41 39.17 10.26
N GLY A 651 25.21 39.75 10.36
CA GLY A 651 24.74 40.39 11.58
C GLY A 651 24.69 39.40 12.75
N ASN A 652 24.36 39.91 13.93
CA ASN A 652 24.14 39.08 15.11
C ASN A 652 22.79 39.43 15.74
N PHE A 653 22.28 38.60 16.64
CA PHE A 653 21.10 38.92 17.42
C PHE A 653 21.28 38.52 18.89
N SER A 654 20.56 39.22 19.76
CA SER A 654 20.47 38.88 21.18
C SER A 654 19.09 39.25 21.69
N SER A 655 18.40 38.28 22.30
CA SER A 655 17.00 38.43 22.72
C SER A 655 16.12 38.91 21.56
N ASN A 656 15.55 40.11 21.62
CA ASN A 656 14.71 40.71 20.58
C ASN A 656 15.41 41.83 19.80
N ILE A 657 16.75 41.90 19.86
CA ILE A 657 17.54 42.92 19.16
C ILE A 657 18.40 42.24 18.09
N ILE A 658 18.30 42.76 16.87
CA ILE A 658 19.15 42.40 15.73
C ILE A 658 20.19 43.50 15.54
N THR A 659 21.45 43.10 15.48
CA THR A 659 22.59 43.97 15.19
C THR A 659 23.03 43.76 13.77
N ILE A 660 23.05 44.85 13.00
CA ILE A 660 23.40 44.88 11.58
C ILE A 660 24.66 45.72 11.39
N VAL A 661 25.51 45.29 10.45
CA VAL A 661 26.72 46.02 10.07
C VAL A 661 26.35 47.16 9.12
N LEU A 662 26.93 48.34 9.31
CA LEU A 662 26.69 49.51 8.46
C LEU A 662 27.04 49.20 6.99
N SER A 663 26.14 49.53 6.08
CA SER A 663 26.33 49.37 4.63
C SER A 663 25.82 50.62 3.88
N ALA A 664 26.07 50.70 2.57
CA ALA A 664 25.63 51.84 1.77
C ALA A 664 24.08 51.96 1.66
N ILE A 665 23.37 50.85 1.86
CA ILE A 665 21.89 50.76 1.76
C ILE A 665 21.20 50.72 3.13
N ALA A 666 21.92 50.38 4.20
CA ALA A 666 21.40 50.40 5.58
C ALA A 666 21.93 51.62 6.32
N THR A 667 21.08 52.64 6.51
CA THR A 667 21.41 53.84 7.29
C THR A 667 20.40 54.04 8.44
N ALA A 668 20.82 54.73 9.50
CA ALA A 668 19.93 55.02 10.63
C ALA A 668 18.71 55.83 10.17
N GLY A 669 17.52 55.45 10.63
CA GLY A 669 16.24 56.03 10.21
C GLY A 669 15.57 55.30 9.04
N THR A 670 16.27 54.37 8.37
CA THR A 670 15.69 53.56 7.30
C THR A 670 14.66 52.56 7.85
N LEU A 671 13.51 52.44 7.19
CA LEU A 671 12.49 51.45 7.50
C LEU A 671 12.90 50.09 6.91
N VAL A 672 12.81 49.04 7.70
CA VAL A 672 13.14 47.67 7.29
C VAL A 672 12.02 46.70 7.64
N GLU A 673 11.93 45.61 6.89
CA GLU A 673 11.06 44.47 7.17
C GLU A 673 11.91 43.29 7.68
N ALA A 674 11.76 42.96 8.95
CA ALA A 674 12.42 41.81 9.58
C ALA A 674 11.57 40.54 9.43
N ASN A 675 12.19 39.48 8.93
CA ASN A 675 11.67 38.12 8.93
C ASN A 675 12.53 37.27 9.86
N TYR A 676 11.91 36.63 10.85
CA TYR A 676 12.64 35.81 11.83
C TYR A 676 11.74 34.74 12.43
N ILE A 677 12.35 33.78 13.11
CA ILE A 677 11.63 32.77 13.88
C ILE A 677 11.67 33.16 15.35
N ALA A 678 10.51 33.35 15.96
CA ALA A 678 10.38 33.75 17.35
C ALA A 678 10.75 32.60 18.30
N ASN A 679 11.51 32.91 19.34
CA ASN A 679 11.84 32.00 20.43
C ASN A 679 10.79 32.09 21.53
N VAL A 680 9.57 31.64 21.22
CA VAL A 680 8.45 31.60 22.16
C VAL A 680 8.02 30.15 22.36
N SER A 681 8.53 29.54 23.44
CA SER A 681 8.13 28.20 23.90
C SER A 681 7.25 28.27 25.14
N THR A 682 7.57 29.19 26.05
CA THR A 682 6.80 29.49 27.25
C THR A 682 5.86 30.65 26.96
N LEU A 683 4.55 30.39 27.00
CA LEU A 683 3.51 31.40 26.78
C LEU A 683 3.22 32.17 28.07
N PHE A 684 3.15 31.45 29.19
CA PHE A 684 2.94 32.03 30.51
C PHE A 684 4.02 31.50 31.47
N PRO A 685 4.90 32.36 32.01
CA PRO A 685 5.99 31.91 32.86
C PRO A 685 5.48 31.46 34.22
N SER A 686 6.39 30.87 35.01
CA SER A 686 6.12 30.36 36.35
C SER A 686 5.52 31.43 37.27
N THR A 687 4.20 31.36 37.45
CA THR A 687 3.41 32.31 38.25
C THR A 687 2.75 31.60 39.42
N LEU A 688 2.69 32.23 40.59
CA LEU A 688 2.05 31.68 41.78
C LEU A 688 0.55 31.45 41.54
N LEU A 689 0.02 30.30 41.98
CA LEU A 689 -1.41 29.98 41.82
C LEU A 689 -2.35 31.05 42.42
N PRO A 690 -2.07 31.64 43.60
CA PRO A 690 -2.90 32.72 44.16
C PRO A 690 -2.90 34.03 43.35
N SER A 691 -1.95 34.22 42.43
CA SER A 691 -1.88 35.41 41.57
C SER A 691 -2.74 35.29 40.29
N LEU A 692 -3.44 34.16 40.11
CA LEU A 692 -4.41 33.99 39.04
C LEU A 692 -5.75 34.66 39.44
N PRO A 693 -6.51 35.25 38.50
CA PRO A 693 -6.51 34.94 37.08
C PRO A 693 -5.48 35.71 36.25
N ALA A 694 -4.89 35.03 35.26
CA ALA A 694 -4.17 35.69 34.17
C ALA A 694 -5.18 36.10 33.10
N ILE A 695 -5.20 37.38 32.73
CA ILE A 695 -6.17 37.97 31.79
C ILE A 695 -5.45 38.44 30.53
N ARG A 696 -6.08 38.29 29.36
CA ARG A 696 -5.55 38.80 28.09
C ARG A 696 -5.46 40.32 28.09
N SER A 697 -4.30 40.83 27.70
CA SER A 697 -4.08 42.24 27.39
C SER A 697 -3.41 42.35 26.02
N GLY A 698 -4.22 42.49 24.95
CA GLY A 698 -3.71 42.47 23.57
C GLY A 698 -2.96 41.17 23.24
N ASN A 699 -1.63 41.28 23.03
CA ASN A 699 -0.74 40.15 22.71
C ASN A 699 -0.09 39.49 23.94
N THR A 700 -0.40 39.95 25.14
CA THR A 700 0.23 39.52 26.40
C THR A 700 -0.79 39.04 27.43
N PHE A 701 -0.29 38.56 28.57
CA PHE A 701 -1.06 38.25 29.77
C PHE A 701 -0.75 39.26 30.88
N ASP A 702 -1.77 39.57 31.67
CA ASP A 702 -1.72 40.45 32.84
C ASP A 702 -2.20 39.71 34.10
N ILE A 703 -1.58 40.00 35.25
CA ILE A 703 -1.94 39.51 36.60
C ILE A 703 -1.87 40.68 37.58
N ASP A 704 -2.98 41.04 38.23
CA ASP A 704 -3.07 42.02 39.34
C ASP A 704 -2.04 43.20 39.29
N GLY A 705 -1.92 43.91 38.16
CA GLY A 705 -0.99 45.03 37.96
C GLY A 705 -1.03 45.61 36.53
N PRO A 706 -0.14 46.55 36.15
CA PRO A 706 0.05 46.98 34.76
C PRO A 706 1.12 46.16 34.01
N ASP A 707 1.72 45.17 34.66
CA ASP A 707 2.91 44.46 34.16
C ASP A 707 2.52 43.24 33.33
N ASN A 708 2.97 43.22 32.08
CA ASN A 708 2.77 42.07 31.19
C ASN A 708 3.67 40.91 31.61
N VAL A 709 3.09 39.73 31.87
CA VAL A 709 3.80 38.57 32.43
C VAL A 709 4.03 37.47 31.39
N GLY A 710 3.32 37.45 30.26
CA GLY A 710 3.51 36.43 29.22
C GLY A 710 3.05 36.87 27.83
N THR A 711 3.06 35.93 26.88
CA THR A 711 2.67 36.16 25.47
C THR A 711 1.55 35.22 25.04
N GLN A 712 0.69 35.72 24.16
CA GLN A 712 -0.39 34.92 23.57
C GLN A 712 0.14 33.90 22.56
N PRO A 713 -0.60 32.80 22.27
CA PRO A 713 -0.23 31.85 21.22
C PRO A 713 -0.07 32.54 19.86
N THR A 714 -1.04 33.38 19.48
CA THR A 714 -1.00 34.20 18.26
C THR A 714 -0.63 35.64 18.61
N THR A 715 0.08 36.35 17.72
CA THR A 715 0.40 37.78 17.86
C THR A 715 -0.17 38.56 16.69
N HIS A 716 -0.90 39.63 16.98
CA HIS A 716 -1.50 40.53 16.00
C HIS A 716 -0.86 41.93 16.06
N VAL A 717 -0.88 42.64 14.94
CA VAL A 717 -0.65 44.08 14.90
C VAL A 717 -2.01 44.77 14.96
N PHE A 718 -2.21 45.63 15.94
CA PHE A 718 -3.44 46.37 16.14
C PHE A 718 -3.31 47.80 15.58
N ALA A 719 -4.36 48.30 14.95
CA ALA A 719 -4.51 49.73 14.68
C ALA A 719 -4.88 50.49 15.96
N GLY A 720 -4.83 51.82 15.91
CA GLY A 720 -5.18 52.68 17.06
C GLY A 720 -6.64 52.54 17.54
N ASP A 721 -7.50 51.93 16.74
CA ASP A 721 -8.89 51.61 17.06
C ASP A 721 -9.09 50.17 17.60
N GLY A 722 -8.01 49.39 17.73
CA GLY A 722 -8.03 48.00 18.20
C GLY A 722 -8.35 46.96 17.12
N SER A 723 -8.54 47.35 15.86
CA SER A 723 -8.72 46.41 14.75
C SER A 723 -7.40 45.69 14.40
N ILE A 724 -7.49 44.43 13.97
CA ILE A 724 -6.31 43.64 13.55
C ILE A 724 -5.94 44.04 12.12
N VAL A 725 -4.74 44.60 11.97
CA VAL A 725 -4.16 44.99 10.67
C VAL A 725 -3.41 43.82 10.05
N LYS A 726 -2.68 43.06 10.87
CA LYS A 726 -1.81 41.98 10.40
C LYS A 726 -1.64 40.88 11.45
N ASN A 727 -1.47 39.64 10.97
CA ASN A 727 -1.07 38.51 11.79
C ASN A 727 0.46 38.40 11.83
N LEU A 728 1.09 38.87 12.92
CA LEU A 728 2.54 38.87 13.05
C LEU A 728 3.12 37.47 13.28
N ARG A 729 2.48 36.67 14.15
CA ARG A 729 2.82 35.26 14.46
C ARG A 729 1.54 34.45 14.55
N ARG A 730 1.47 33.30 13.86
CA ARG A 730 0.28 32.43 13.80
C ARG A 730 0.60 31.07 14.42
N ALA A 731 0.64 31.00 15.75
CA ALA A 731 0.92 29.77 16.49
C ALA A 731 -0.25 29.41 17.42
N PRO A 732 -1.45 29.10 16.90
CA PRO A 732 -2.46 28.47 17.74
C PRO A 732 -1.87 27.16 18.28
N SER A 733 -2.08 26.85 19.55
CA SER A 733 -1.41 25.69 20.18
C SER A 733 -2.28 25.03 21.23
N ASN A 734 -2.14 23.70 21.33
CA ASN A 734 -2.51 23.01 22.56
C ASN A 734 -1.57 23.49 23.66
N LEU A 735 -2.08 23.60 24.89
CA LEU A 735 -1.36 24.20 25.99
C LEU A 735 -0.86 23.11 26.93
N GLY A 736 0.44 23.11 27.23
CA GLY A 736 1.01 22.28 28.29
C GLY A 736 1.02 23.05 29.60
N LEU A 737 0.18 22.66 30.56
CA LEU A 737 0.08 23.27 31.88
C LEU A 737 0.92 22.47 32.86
N THR A 738 2.00 23.08 33.35
CA THR A 738 2.88 22.49 34.36
C THR A 738 2.62 23.14 35.71
N ILE A 739 2.15 22.35 36.68
CA ILE A 739 2.08 22.75 38.08
C ILE A 739 3.30 22.23 38.83
N SER A 740 4.08 23.14 39.41
CA SER A 740 5.25 22.83 40.24
C SER A 740 4.97 23.15 41.70
N GLY A 741 5.40 22.27 42.62
CA GLY A 741 5.15 22.40 44.07
C GLY A 741 4.19 21.34 44.60
N SER A 742 3.88 21.41 45.89
CA SER A 742 2.89 20.51 46.51
C SER A 742 1.51 21.13 46.41
N VAL A 743 0.55 20.42 45.82
CA VAL A 743 -0.81 20.92 45.62
C VAL A 743 -1.86 19.95 46.17
N SER A 744 -2.96 20.48 46.69
CA SER A 744 -4.21 19.71 46.80
C SER A 744 -4.88 19.63 45.43
N PRO A 745 -5.77 18.64 45.20
CA PRO A 745 -6.55 18.58 43.96
C PRO A 745 -7.23 19.92 43.62
N GLY A 746 -7.26 20.26 42.34
CA GLY A 746 -7.83 21.51 41.84
C GLY A 746 -7.99 21.52 40.33
N ILE A 747 -8.63 22.56 39.82
CA ILE A 747 -8.96 22.72 38.41
C ILE A 747 -8.47 24.10 37.96
N ILE A 748 -7.74 24.11 36.85
CA ILE A 748 -7.45 25.33 36.10
C ILE A 748 -8.41 25.38 34.92
N THR A 749 -9.12 26.49 34.78
CA THR A 749 -9.99 26.74 33.62
C THR A 749 -9.29 27.71 32.69
N VAL A 750 -9.13 27.28 31.44
CA VAL A 750 -8.65 28.11 30.33
C VAL A 750 -9.86 28.53 29.52
N THR A 751 -10.04 29.83 29.29
CA THR A 751 -11.09 30.40 28.44
C THR A 751 -10.45 31.18 27.31
N GLY A 752 -10.97 31.08 26.09
CA GLY A 752 -10.39 31.78 24.95
C GLY A 752 -11.09 31.54 23.62
N THR A 753 -10.37 31.82 22.53
CA THR A 753 -10.77 31.45 21.18
C THR A 753 -9.99 30.22 20.75
N THR A 754 -10.70 29.13 20.46
CA THR A 754 -10.12 27.85 20.04
C THR A 754 -10.23 27.65 18.53
N LEU A 755 -9.32 26.87 17.95
CA LEU A 755 -9.38 26.45 16.54
C LEU A 755 -9.51 24.93 16.47
N LEU A 756 -10.42 24.47 15.63
CA LEU A 756 -10.60 23.06 15.30
C LEU A 756 -10.29 22.86 13.82
N PHE A 757 -9.50 21.84 13.51
CA PHE A 757 -9.09 21.49 12.16
C PHE A 757 -9.98 20.38 11.59
N ALA A 758 -10.62 20.66 10.46
CA ALA A 758 -11.46 19.73 9.71
C ALA A 758 -10.76 19.39 8.39
N GLN A 759 -10.33 18.14 8.23
CA GLN A 759 -9.62 17.67 7.04
C GLN A 759 -10.57 16.92 6.10
N ASP A 760 -10.51 17.25 4.80
CA ASP A 760 -11.08 16.48 3.70
C ASP A 760 -12.58 16.15 3.86
N VAL A 761 -13.35 17.09 4.41
CA VAL A 761 -14.79 16.91 4.63
C VAL A 761 -15.55 17.06 3.31
N VAL A 762 -16.35 16.06 2.97
CA VAL A 762 -17.14 16.06 1.74
C VAL A 762 -18.57 16.54 2.02
N TYR A 763 -19.07 17.49 1.23
CA TYR A 763 -20.45 17.93 1.27
C TYR A 763 -21.02 18.15 -0.14
N THR A 764 -22.33 18.40 -0.19
CA THR A 764 -23.06 18.62 -1.46
C THR A 764 -23.39 20.08 -1.63
N VAL A 765 -23.11 20.60 -2.82
CA VAL A 765 -23.39 21.99 -3.18
C VAL A 765 -24.89 22.23 -3.21
N GLY A 766 -25.36 23.15 -2.36
CA GLY A 766 -26.77 23.55 -2.28
C GLY A 766 -27.13 24.72 -3.19
N THR A 767 -26.16 25.57 -3.53
CA THR A 767 -26.33 26.79 -4.33
C THR A 767 -25.22 26.86 -5.36
N ALA A 768 -25.57 27.09 -6.63
CA ALA A 768 -24.58 27.28 -7.68
C ALA A 768 -23.87 28.65 -7.52
N GLY A 769 -22.59 28.70 -7.90
CA GLY A 769 -21.78 29.92 -7.84
C GLY A 769 -20.50 29.77 -7.03
N LEU A 770 -19.67 30.81 -6.97
CA LEU A 770 -18.44 30.82 -6.18
C LEU A 770 -18.69 31.00 -4.68
N LYS A 771 -19.82 31.61 -4.31
CA LYS A 771 -20.30 31.67 -2.93
C LYS A 771 -20.90 30.33 -2.51
N GLN A 772 -20.27 29.69 -1.54
CA GLN A 772 -20.63 28.37 -1.03
C GLN A 772 -21.00 28.41 0.45
N ASN A 773 -22.05 27.68 0.81
CA ASN A 773 -22.47 27.49 2.21
C ASN A 773 -22.02 26.11 2.69
N ILE A 774 -21.03 26.09 3.58
CA ILE A 774 -20.39 24.87 4.07
C ILE A 774 -21.00 24.38 5.39
N SER A 775 -22.17 24.88 5.79
CA SER A 775 -22.80 24.51 7.07
C SER A 775 -23.01 23.00 7.23
N SER A 776 -23.30 22.28 6.15
CA SER A 776 -23.42 20.81 6.18
C SER A 776 -22.09 20.12 6.52
N ALA A 777 -20.97 20.62 5.97
CA ALA A 777 -19.64 20.13 6.29
C ALA A 777 -19.27 20.42 7.75
N VAL A 778 -19.54 21.65 8.23
CA VAL A 778 -19.30 22.05 9.62
C VAL A 778 -20.12 21.20 10.60
N LYS A 779 -21.40 20.96 10.32
CA LYS A 779 -22.26 20.09 11.16
C LYS A 779 -21.74 18.66 11.22
N SER A 780 -21.37 18.10 10.07
CA SER A 780 -20.82 16.74 10.00
C SER A 780 -19.54 16.62 10.82
N PHE A 781 -18.62 17.60 10.69
CA PHE A 781 -17.38 17.64 11.44
C PHE A 781 -17.60 17.77 12.96
N LEU A 782 -18.51 18.64 13.37
CA LEU A 782 -18.83 18.86 14.80
C LEU A 782 -19.74 17.76 15.40
N GLY A 783 -20.11 16.73 14.64
CA GLY A 783 -21.02 15.68 15.09
C GLY A 783 -22.44 16.17 15.40
N LEU A 784 -22.87 17.28 14.80
CA LEU A 784 -24.20 17.85 14.98
C LEU A 784 -25.23 17.16 14.08
N ALA A 785 -26.45 16.99 14.58
CA ALA A 785 -27.55 16.48 13.76
C ALA A 785 -27.85 17.44 12.59
N THR A 786 -28.33 16.92 11.45
CA THR A 786 -28.57 17.72 10.24
C THR A 786 -29.55 18.87 10.46
N ASN A 787 -30.51 18.69 11.36
CA ASN A 787 -31.52 19.70 11.76
C ASN A 787 -31.04 20.65 12.87
N GLN A 788 -29.90 20.41 13.49
CA GLN A 788 -29.34 21.27 14.53
C GLN A 788 -28.65 22.49 13.90
N SER A 789 -28.82 23.67 14.49
CA SER A 789 -28.12 24.89 14.07
C SER A 789 -26.67 24.88 14.56
N VAL A 790 -25.75 25.40 13.75
CA VAL A 790 -24.37 25.66 14.19
C VAL A 790 -24.39 26.74 15.28
N PRO A 791 -23.70 26.56 16.42
CA PRO A 791 -23.65 27.56 17.48
C PRO A 791 -23.14 28.92 17.00
N SER A 792 -23.69 30.02 17.53
CA SER A 792 -23.38 31.38 17.07
C SER A 792 -21.95 31.84 17.38
N ASN A 793 -21.28 31.17 18.33
CA ASN A 793 -19.88 31.42 18.68
C ASN A 793 -18.90 30.61 17.81
N VAL A 794 -19.40 29.79 16.88
CA VAL A 794 -18.59 29.04 15.91
C VAL A 794 -18.59 29.77 14.57
N LYS A 795 -17.40 30.00 14.00
CA LYS A 795 -17.22 30.65 12.71
C LYS A 795 -16.15 29.95 11.87
N LEU A 796 -16.24 30.06 10.56
CA LEU A 796 -15.15 29.70 9.66
C LEU A 796 -13.96 30.64 9.88
N ALA A 797 -12.77 30.08 10.11
CA ALA A 797 -11.56 30.82 10.45
C ALA A 797 -10.48 30.75 9.37
N ARG A 798 -10.42 29.65 8.61
CA ARG A 798 -9.48 29.45 7.49
C ARG A 798 -10.03 28.38 6.54
N VAL A 799 -9.77 28.52 5.25
CA VAL A 799 -9.95 27.47 4.24
C VAL A 799 -8.58 27.15 3.65
N THR A 800 -8.25 25.87 3.58
CA THR A 800 -6.93 25.37 3.14
C THR A 800 -7.00 24.65 1.81
N LYS A 801 -8.08 23.91 1.56
CA LYS A 801 -8.25 23.11 0.33
C LYS A 801 -9.71 23.04 -0.06
N VAL A 802 -10.02 23.21 -1.35
CA VAL A 802 -11.35 23.04 -1.92
C VAL A 802 -11.20 22.35 -3.27
N GLU A 803 -11.84 21.20 -3.44
CA GLU A 803 -11.80 20.42 -4.68
C GLU A 803 -13.18 19.89 -5.03
N ARG A 804 -13.51 19.91 -6.32
CA ARG A 804 -14.67 19.20 -6.84
C ARG A 804 -14.30 17.73 -7.01
N VAL A 805 -15.12 16.84 -6.46
CA VAL A 805 -14.82 15.41 -6.40
C VAL A 805 -15.99 14.59 -6.91
N SER A 806 -15.68 13.40 -7.45
CA SER A 806 -16.68 12.36 -7.66
C SER A 806 -16.71 11.44 -6.44
N THR A 807 -17.92 11.04 -6.01
CA THR A 807 -18.09 10.25 -4.78
C THR A 807 -19.11 9.14 -4.94
N THR A 808 -19.07 8.16 -4.04
CA THR A 808 -20.16 7.21 -3.85
C THR A 808 -21.39 7.88 -3.23
N SER A 809 -22.50 7.14 -3.10
CA SER A 809 -23.69 7.58 -2.37
C SER A 809 -23.41 7.89 -0.89
N ASN A 810 -22.36 7.29 -0.31
CA ASN A 810 -21.93 7.47 1.06
C ASN A 810 -20.85 8.56 1.21
N LEU A 811 -20.66 9.41 0.19
CA LEU A 811 -19.67 10.50 0.17
C LEU A 811 -18.20 10.05 0.24
N SER A 812 -17.91 8.78 -0.03
CA SER A 812 -16.52 8.32 -0.18
C SER A 812 -15.97 8.78 -1.53
N MET A 813 -14.79 9.42 -1.53
CA MET A 813 -14.16 9.91 -2.76
C MET A 813 -13.77 8.77 -3.70
N LEU A 814 -14.01 8.99 -5.00
CA LEU A 814 -13.54 8.17 -6.12
C LEU A 814 -12.39 8.85 -6.87
N ALA A 815 -12.55 10.12 -7.25
CA ALA A 815 -11.53 10.90 -7.95
C ALA A 815 -11.72 12.42 -7.71
N VAL A 816 -10.62 13.17 -7.85
CA VAL A 816 -10.63 14.63 -7.93
C VAL A 816 -10.93 15.03 -9.37
N LEU A 817 -11.91 15.90 -9.56
CA LEU A 817 -12.30 16.43 -10.87
C LEU A 817 -11.61 17.77 -11.14
N ASP A 818 -11.62 18.67 -10.14
CA ASP A 818 -11.02 20.00 -10.24
C ASP A 818 -10.54 20.47 -8.86
N THR A 819 -9.47 21.26 -8.85
CA THR A 819 -8.95 21.93 -7.65
C THR A 819 -9.18 23.43 -7.79
N TYR A 820 -9.78 24.06 -6.77
CA TYR A 820 -10.09 25.48 -6.81
C TYR A 820 -8.94 26.33 -6.27
N ASP A 821 -8.70 27.49 -6.88
CA ASP A 821 -7.80 28.51 -6.33
C ASP A 821 -8.43 29.13 -5.08
N LEU A 822 -7.61 29.33 -4.05
CA LEU A 822 -7.97 29.87 -2.75
C LEU A 822 -7.23 31.17 -2.41
N ARG A 823 -6.31 31.68 -3.23
CA ARG A 823 -5.66 32.96 -2.89
C ARG A 823 -6.68 34.10 -2.93
N GLY A 824 -6.95 34.70 -1.77
CA GLY A 824 -7.91 35.79 -1.63
C GLY A 824 -9.37 35.35 -1.49
N TYR A 825 -9.67 34.13 -1.03
CA TYR A 825 -11.04 33.74 -0.70
C TYR A 825 -11.65 34.67 0.37
N ALA A 826 -12.97 34.89 0.36
CA ALA A 826 -13.64 35.75 1.32
C ALA A 826 -14.39 34.95 2.41
N ILE A 827 -14.28 35.41 3.65
CA ILE A 827 -15.00 34.89 4.83
C ILE A 827 -15.46 36.03 5.74
N LEU A 828 -16.41 35.74 6.62
CA LEU A 828 -16.94 36.71 7.59
C LEU A 828 -15.86 37.24 8.57
N ASP A 829 -14.93 36.38 8.99
CA ASP A 829 -13.96 36.69 10.04
C ASP A 829 -12.57 36.14 9.69
N ASN A 830 -11.73 36.99 9.09
CA ASN A 830 -10.37 36.63 8.68
C ASN A 830 -9.30 37.00 9.72
N SER A 831 -9.65 37.18 10.99
CA SER A 831 -8.73 37.65 12.03
C SER A 831 -7.45 36.82 12.19
N PHE A 832 -7.41 35.55 11.75
CA PHE A 832 -6.24 34.67 11.86
C PHE A 832 -5.47 34.46 10.54
N VAL A 833 -6.00 34.94 9.42
CA VAL A 833 -5.52 34.66 8.05
C VAL A 833 -5.65 35.89 7.14
N LYS A 834 -5.34 37.07 7.66
CA LYS A 834 -5.46 38.36 6.95
C LYS A 834 -4.69 38.42 5.63
N GLU A 835 -3.59 37.68 5.51
CA GLU A 835 -2.78 37.66 4.27
C GLU A 835 -3.27 36.63 3.24
N GLU A 836 -4.18 35.72 3.62
CA GLU A 836 -4.66 34.65 2.74
C GLU A 836 -6.10 34.89 2.25
N SER A 837 -6.87 35.67 3.00
CA SER A 837 -8.31 35.82 2.80
C SER A 837 -8.80 37.24 3.02
N ILE A 838 -9.95 37.55 2.44
CA ILE A 838 -10.61 38.85 2.50
C ILE A 838 -11.76 38.79 3.51
N VAL A 839 -12.02 39.92 4.18
CA VAL A 839 -13.18 40.06 5.06
C VAL A 839 -14.39 40.52 4.26
N ASP A 840 -15.47 39.75 4.30
CA ASP A 840 -16.78 40.18 3.79
C ASP A 840 -17.86 40.05 4.88
N MET A 841 -18.34 41.21 5.33
CA MET A 841 -19.35 41.32 6.39
C MET A 841 -20.76 40.88 5.94
N LEU A 842 -20.98 40.62 4.64
CA LEU A 842 -22.24 40.13 4.08
C LEU A 842 -22.35 38.60 4.11
N LEU A 843 -21.24 37.89 4.37
CA LEU A 843 -21.23 36.43 4.47
C LEU A 843 -21.72 35.97 5.84
N ALA A 844 -22.41 34.82 5.89
CA ALA A 844 -22.72 34.17 7.16
C ALA A 844 -21.49 33.44 7.74
N SER A 845 -21.56 33.03 9.01
CA SER A 845 -20.43 32.40 9.73
C SER A 845 -19.93 31.07 9.15
N THR A 846 -20.66 30.47 8.22
CA THR A 846 -20.34 29.21 7.54
C THR A 846 -20.38 29.37 6.01
N GLU A 847 -20.33 30.59 5.51
CA GLU A 847 -20.22 30.88 4.09
C GLU A 847 -18.77 31.25 3.74
N VAL A 848 -18.35 30.80 2.57
CA VAL A 848 -17.09 31.17 1.94
C VAL A 848 -17.38 31.56 0.50
N GLU A 849 -16.67 32.56 -0.01
CA GLU A 849 -16.69 32.90 -1.43
C GLU A 849 -15.31 32.64 -2.02
N LEU A 850 -15.27 31.74 -3.02
CA LEU A 850 -14.06 31.45 -3.77
C LEU A 850 -13.67 32.67 -4.62
N PRO A 851 -12.37 32.95 -4.80
CA PRO A 851 -11.92 34.07 -5.61
C PRO A 851 -12.37 33.89 -7.07
N SER A 852 -12.71 34.99 -7.73
CA SER A 852 -13.18 35.02 -9.11
C SER A 852 -12.03 34.94 -10.12
N THR A 853 -11.13 33.98 -9.94
CA THR A 853 -10.05 33.72 -10.90
C THR A 853 -10.60 33.08 -12.17
N PRO A 854 -9.90 33.20 -13.32
CA PRO A 854 -10.34 32.60 -14.58
C PRO A 854 -10.67 31.11 -14.48
N ASP A 855 -9.85 30.34 -13.76
CA ASP A 855 -10.04 28.89 -13.57
C ASP A 855 -11.25 28.56 -12.69
N ASN A 856 -11.43 29.29 -11.59
CA ASN A 856 -12.61 29.12 -10.74
C ASN A 856 -13.90 29.49 -11.49
N LEU A 857 -13.86 30.49 -12.37
CA LEU A 857 -14.98 30.89 -13.22
C LEU A 857 -15.27 29.89 -14.36
N ALA A 858 -14.26 29.16 -14.84
CA ALA A 858 -14.46 28.07 -15.79
C ALA A 858 -15.12 26.85 -15.13
N ASN A 859 -14.85 26.62 -13.84
CA ASN A 859 -15.25 25.43 -13.08
C ASN A 859 -16.24 25.71 -11.95
N VAL A 860 -17.12 26.70 -12.12
CA VAL A 860 -18.05 27.15 -11.07
C VAL A 860 -18.86 25.99 -10.46
N PRO A 861 -18.91 25.87 -9.12
CA PRO A 861 -19.73 24.86 -8.45
C PRO A 861 -21.20 24.90 -8.87
N SER A 862 -21.75 23.75 -9.23
CA SER A 862 -23.15 23.57 -9.61
C SER A 862 -23.94 22.83 -8.53
N VAL A 863 -25.26 23.06 -8.47
CA VAL A 863 -26.13 22.37 -7.50
C VAL A 863 -26.05 20.86 -7.72
N GLY A 864 -25.75 20.12 -6.64
CA GLY A 864 -25.57 18.67 -6.69
C GLY A 864 -24.12 18.19 -6.81
N ASP A 865 -23.18 19.08 -7.15
CA ASP A 865 -21.76 18.78 -7.13
C ASP A 865 -21.32 18.38 -5.71
N ARG A 866 -20.28 17.54 -5.63
CA ARG A 866 -19.66 17.15 -4.37
C ARG A 866 -18.34 17.90 -4.24
N ILE A 867 -18.17 18.59 -3.12
CA ILE A 867 -16.95 19.33 -2.81
C ILE A 867 -16.28 18.68 -1.61
N ARG A 868 -14.99 18.38 -1.74
CA ARG A 868 -14.08 18.11 -0.63
C ARG A 868 -13.50 19.44 -0.16
N ILE A 869 -13.61 19.72 1.14
CA ILE A 869 -13.08 20.94 1.75
C ILE A 869 -12.30 20.64 3.03
N THR A 870 -11.16 21.32 3.18
CA THR A 870 -10.33 21.32 4.40
C THR A 870 -10.30 22.73 4.97
N PHE A 871 -10.69 22.87 6.23
CA PHE A 871 -10.92 24.17 6.86
C PHE A 871 -10.71 24.16 8.37
N HIS A 872 -10.59 25.35 8.95
CA HIS A 872 -10.58 25.56 10.39
C HIS A 872 -11.82 26.32 10.83
N VAL A 873 -12.41 25.90 11.95
CA VAL A 873 -13.45 26.69 12.63
C VAL A 873 -12.91 27.26 13.92
N SER A 874 -13.23 28.53 14.19
CA SER A 874 -12.96 29.17 15.47
C SER A 874 -14.19 29.08 16.37
N THR A 875 -13.96 28.85 17.65
CA THR A 875 -15.00 28.93 18.68
C THR A 875 -14.59 29.99 19.70
N THR A 876 -15.35 31.09 19.79
CA THR A 876 -15.07 32.19 20.72
C THR A 876 -15.66 31.92 22.11
N ALA A 877 -15.01 32.44 23.16
CA ALA A 877 -15.38 32.24 24.56
C ALA A 877 -15.51 30.75 24.94
N ASP A 878 -14.70 29.92 24.29
CA ASP A 878 -14.67 28.50 24.56
C ASP A 878 -13.84 28.22 25.81
N THR A 879 -14.23 27.19 26.56
CA THR A 879 -13.64 26.86 27.85
C THR A 879 -13.14 25.44 27.91
N GLU A 880 -12.05 25.22 28.64
CA GLU A 880 -11.54 23.90 28.96
C GLU A 880 -11.06 23.84 30.41
N ASN A 881 -11.42 22.75 31.10
CA ASN A 881 -11.04 22.50 32.48
C ASN A 881 -9.92 21.45 32.50
N VAL A 882 -8.75 21.83 33.00
CA VAL A 882 -7.64 20.91 33.24
C VAL A 882 -7.58 20.61 34.73
N SER A 883 -7.87 19.36 35.08
CA SER A 883 -7.99 18.93 36.47
C SER A 883 -6.71 18.26 36.96
N PHE A 884 -6.11 18.82 38.00
CA PHE A 884 -4.91 18.32 38.64
C PHE A 884 -5.27 17.68 39.98
N SER A 885 -4.84 16.44 40.18
CA SER A 885 -4.93 15.74 41.46
C SER A 885 -3.60 15.79 42.24
N ARG A 886 -2.51 16.14 41.56
CA ARG A 886 -1.15 16.39 42.10
C ARG A 886 -0.38 17.27 41.11
N SER A 887 0.84 17.69 41.48
CA SER A 887 1.73 18.40 40.55
C SER A 887 2.18 17.51 39.39
N GLY A 888 2.40 18.14 38.24
CA GLY A 888 2.72 17.47 36.99
C GLY A 888 2.43 18.35 35.78
N LEU A 889 2.62 17.77 34.59
CA LEU A 889 2.29 18.37 33.30
C LEU A 889 1.05 17.67 32.75
N LEU A 890 0.02 18.46 32.44
CA LEU A 890 -1.17 18.03 31.71
C LEU A 890 -1.39 18.95 30.51
N TYR A 891 -2.21 18.51 29.56
CA TYR A 891 -2.44 19.21 28.30
C TYR A 891 -3.91 19.60 28.15
N THR A 892 -4.15 20.61 27.31
CA THR A 892 -5.48 20.90 26.79
C THR A 892 -5.74 20.04 25.54
N ASN A 893 -6.96 19.54 25.40
CA ASN A 893 -7.46 18.92 24.18
C ASN A 893 -7.69 19.97 23.09
N LYS A 894 -8.16 21.16 23.51
CA LYS A 894 -8.47 22.23 22.58
C LYS A 894 -7.19 23.01 22.26
N ARG A 895 -7.09 23.41 20.99
CA ARG A 895 -6.06 24.30 20.51
C ARG A 895 -6.52 25.74 20.68
N PHE A 896 -5.79 26.53 21.45
CA PHE A 896 -6.11 27.94 21.68
C PHE A 896 -5.33 28.82 20.71
N ALA A 897 -6.05 29.67 19.97
CA ALA A 897 -5.45 30.74 19.17
C ALA A 897 -5.17 31.99 20.02
N LEU A 898 -6.11 32.31 20.91
CA LEU A 898 -6.03 33.38 21.90
C LEU A 898 -6.62 32.87 23.21
N VAL A 899 -5.99 33.20 24.33
CA VAL A 899 -6.44 32.83 25.67
C VAL A 899 -6.91 34.09 26.37
N ASP A 900 -8.20 34.19 26.66
CA ASP A 900 -8.84 35.32 27.32
C ASP A 900 -8.55 35.34 28.81
N THR A 901 -8.70 34.19 29.48
CA THR A 901 -8.44 34.07 30.92
C THR A 901 -7.92 32.68 31.29
N MET A 902 -6.98 32.61 32.22
CA MET A 902 -6.61 31.38 32.92
C MET A 902 -6.80 31.58 34.42
N ALA A 903 -7.67 30.77 35.03
CA ALA A 903 -8.06 30.94 36.42
C ALA A 903 -8.10 29.61 37.18
N VAL A 904 -7.85 29.68 38.49
CA VAL A 904 -8.22 28.59 39.41
C VAL A 904 -9.75 28.61 39.55
N SER A 905 -10.42 27.61 39.01
CA SER A 905 -11.88 27.50 39.10
C SER A 905 -12.34 26.66 40.29
N SER A 906 -11.49 25.79 40.81
CA SER A 906 -11.78 24.97 42.00
C SER A 906 -10.50 24.42 42.63
N GLY A 907 -10.54 24.13 43.93
CA GLY A 907 -9.47 23.44 44.65
C GLY A 907 -8.22 24.29 44.95
N PHE A 908 -7.05 23.64 45.03
CA PHE A 908 -5.77 24.28 45.42
C PHE A 908 -5.81 25.02 46.77
N THR A 909 -6.59 24.53 47.72
CA THR A 909 -6.86 25.22 49.01
C THR A 909 -5.85 24.88 50.12
N SER A 910 -4.96 23.92 49.92
CA SER A 910 -3.97 23.56 50.93
C SER A 910 -2.91 24.65 51.11
N ALA A 911 -2.38 24.85 52.33
CA ALA A 911 -1.32 25.82 52.58
C ALA A 911 -0.08 25.65 51.66
N PRO A 912 0.35 24.43 51.32
CA PRO A 912 1.42 24.24 50.32
C PRO A 912 1.05 24.70 48.90
N SER A 913 -0.24 24.67 48.51
CA SER A 913 -0.70 25.12 47.19
C SER A 913 -0.48 26.61 46.97
N ALA A 914 -0.43 27.42 48.04
CA ALA A 914 -0.16 28.86 47.95
C ALA A 914 1.26 29.17 47.47
N ALA A 915 2.19 28.22 47.60
CA ALA A 915 3.56 28.33 47.09
C ALA A 915 3.79 27.60 45.76
N ALA A 916 2.74 26.95 45.21
CA ALA A 916 2.83 26.27 43.93
C ALA A 916 2.74 27.27 42.77
N THR A 917 3.36 26.91 41.64
CA THR A 917 3.39 27.75 40.45
C THR A 917 2.81 27.04 39.23
N LEU A 918 2.21 27.81 38.33
CA LEU A 918 1.76 27.40 37.00
C LEU A 918 2.70 27.97 35.94
N THR A 919 3.18 27.12 35.05
CA THR A 919 3.86 27.50 33.80
C THR A 919 3.08 26.92 32.62
N VAL A 920 2.89 27.70 31.56
CA VAL A 920 2.20 27.27 30.34
C VAL A 920 3.12 27.32 29.13
N THR A 921 3.26 26.21 28.44
CA THR A 921 4.06 26.07 27.20
C THR A 921 3.17 25.76 26.00
N SER A 922 3.63 26.12 24.79
CA SER A 922 2.97 25.72 23.55
C SER A 922 3.32 24.28 23.18
N LEU A 923 2.32 23.50 22.76
CA LEU A 923 2.47 22.18 22.15
C LEU A 923 2.12 22.29 20.65
N ASN A 924 3.05 22.83 19.88
CA ASN A 924 2.97 23.01 18.41
C ASN A 924 4.15 22.39 17.66
N GLN A 925 5.03 21.68 18.37
CA GLN A 925 6.08 20.87 17.77
C GLN A 925 6.51 19.78 18.77
N PRO A 926 7.13 18.69 18.29
CA PRO A 926 7.70 17.68 19.17
C PRO A 926 8.76 18.26 20.11
N ILE A 927 8.84 17.67 21.31
CA ILE A 927 9.90 17.99 22.27
C ILE A 927 11.25 17.58 21.66
N THR A 928 12.28 18.42 21.81
CA THR A 928 13.65 18.09 21.36
C THR A 928 14.11 16.73 21.90
N ARG A 929 14.71 15.90 21.04
CA ARG A 929 15.14 14.51 21.30
C ARG A 929 14.01 13.49 21.47
N SER A 930 12.75 13.86 21.28
CA SER A 930 11.64 12.91 21.24
C SER A 930 11.48 12.31 19.84
N ARG A 931 10.93 11.09 19.79
CA ARG A 931 10.56 10.43 18.53
C ARG A 931 9.16 10.87 18.09
N TYR A 932 9.00 11.04 16.79
CA TYR A 932 7.73 11.32 16.13
C TYR A 932 7.74 10.64 14.76
N LYS A 933 6.56 10.42 14.21
CA LYS A 933 6.35 9.86 12.87
C LYS A 933 5.94 10.97 11.92
N VAL A 934 6.39 10.89 10.67
CA VAL A 934 5.95 11.76 9.59
C VAL A 934 5.34 10.90 8.50
N LEU A 935 4.19 11.31 7.98
CA LEU A 935 3.62 10.75 6.77
C LEU A 935 3.71 11.82 5.68
N TYR A 936 4.31 11.46 4.56
CA TYR A 936 4.55 12.40 3.48
C TYR A 936 4.57 11.73 2.11
N ASP A 937 4.38 12.59 1.11
CA ASP A 937 4.28 12.19 -0.29
C ASP A 937 5.49 12.68 -1.07
N TYR A 938 5.99 11.90 -2.01
CA TYR A 938 7.10 12.31 -2.88
C TYR A 938 6.98 11.71 -4.28
N THR A 939 7.62 12.37 -5.24
CA THR A 939 7.62 11.95 -6.64
C THR A 939 8.56 10.76 -6.85
N ALA A 940 8.07 9.70 -7.49
CA ALA A 940 8.84 8.54 -7.92
C ALA A 940 8.16 7.82 -9.11
N PRO A 941 8.92 7.24 -10.06
CA PRO A 941 10.38 7.17 -10.11
C PRO A 941 11.05 8.49 -10.52
N LYS A 942 12.31 8.66 -10.10
CA LYS A 942 13.14 9.85 -10.35
C LYS A 942 13.97 9.69 -11.62
N VAL A 943 14.08 10.75 -12.41
CA VAL A 943 14.89 10.75 -13.64
C VAL A 943 16.34 10.41 -13.32
N ASN A 944 16.93 9.50 -14.10
CA ASN A 944 18.28 8.96 -13.93
C ASN A 944 18.49 8.07 -12.69
N GLU A 945 17.43 7.67 -11.99
CA GLU A 945 17.56 6.69 -10.91
C GLU A 945 17.66 5.26 -11.45
N ARG A 946 18.32 4.37 -10.70
CA ARG A 946 18.36 2.94 -11.02
C ARG A 946 17.15 2.24 -10.42
N ILE A 947 16.27 1.75 -11.28
CA ILE A 947 15.17 0.86 -10.91
C ILE A 947 15.66 -0.58 -10.94
N THR A 948 15.35 -1.33 -9.88
CA THR A 948 15.64 -2.75 -9.73
C THR A 948 14.32 -3.47 -9.49
N VAL A 949 13.99 -4.37 -10.40
CA VAL A 949 12.77 -5.18 -10.37
C VAL A 949 13.16 -6.62 -10.07
N ARG A 950 12.66 -7.16 -8.96
CA ARG A 950 12.71 -8.59 -8.67
C ARG A 950 11.40 -9.21 -9.12
N TYR A 951 11.46 -10.25 -9.94
CA TYR A 951 10.28 -10.89 -10.46
C TYR A 951 10.48 -12.39 -10.64
N ASN A 952 9.36 -13.09 -10.64
CA ASN A 952 9.27 -14.51 -10.90
C ASN A 952 9.08 -14.71 -12.40
N LEU A 953 9.94 -15.51 -13.05
CA LEU A 953 9.78 -15.93 -14.43
C LEU A 953 9.36 -17.41 -14.49
N ASP A 954 8.68 -17.81 -15.57
CA ASP A 954 8.41 -19.23 -15.82
C ASP A 954 9.59 -19.89 -16.54
N LYS A 955 10.53 -20.42 -15.76
CA LYS A 955 11.74 -21.07 -16.26
C LYS A 955 11.44 -22.32 -17.09
N LEU A 956 10.28 -22.94 -16.90
CA LEU A 956 9.89 -24.13 -17.65
C LEU A 956 9.92 -23.86 -19.15
N ILE A 957 9.40 -22.71 -19.57
CA ILE A 957 9.31 -22.33 -20.98
C ILE A 957 10.70 -22.22 -21.60
N THR A 958 11.64 -21.60 -20.90
CA THR A 958 13.04 -21.45 -21.32
C THR A 958 13.73 -22.81 -21.46
N ASP A 959 13.59 -23.68 -20.47
CA ASP A 959 14.26 -24.99 -20.48
C ASP A 959 13.67 -25.92 -21.56
N VAL A 960 12.35 -25.91 -21.74
CA VAL A 960 11.67 -26.67 -22.81
C VAL A 960 12.05 -26.12 -24.19
N THR A 961 12.24 -24.81 -24.33
CA THR A 961 12.74 -24.19 -25.58
C THR A 961 14.09 -24.77 -25.98
N LEU A 962 15.05 -24.84 -25.04
CA LEU A 962 16.36 -25.42 -25.30
C LEU A 962 16.30 -26.94 -25.52
N ALA A 963 15.40 -27.66 -24.84
CA ALA A 963 15.19 -29.09 -25.07
C ALA A 963 14.68 -29.39 -26.48
N ILE A 964 13.73 -28.59 -26.99
CA ILE A 964 13.21 -28.70 -28.35
C ILE A 964 14.29 -28.28 -29.37
N GLU A 965 15.07 -27.23 -29.08
CA GLU A 965 16.15 -26.78 -29.94
C GLU A 965 17.17 -27.91 -30.23
N ASN A 966 17.52 -28.70 -29.22
CA ASN A 966 18.45 -29.83 -29.37
C ASN A 966 17.91 -30.99 -30.24
N THR A 967 16.61 -31.01 -30.53
CA THR A 967 15.96 -32.12 -31.26
C THR A 967 15.33 -31.69 -32.59
N ARG A 968 15.24 -30.38 -32.86
CA ARG A 968 14.57 -29.88 -34.07
C ARG A 968 15.44 -30.09 -35.33
N PRO A 969 14.83 -30.29 -36.52
CA PRO A 969 15.54 -30.26 -37.79
C PRO A 969 16.08 -28.86 -38.13
N ILE A 970 17.16 -28.82 -38.93
CA ILE A 970 18.00 -27.64 -39.22
C ILE A 970 17.25 -26.42 -39.83
N ASN A 971 15.99 -26.55 -40.26
CA ASN A 971 15.21 -25.44 -40.85
C ASN A 971 13.83 -25.23 -40.18
N ALA A 972 13.51 -25.92 -39.09
CA ALA A 972 12.22 -25.78 -38.44
C ALA A 972 12.19 -24.52 -37.56
N ASP A 973 11.23 -23.61 -37.81
CA ASP A 973 11.01 -22.44 -36.97
C ASP A 973 9.96 -22.76 -35.90
N VAL A 974 10.44 -23.16 -34.72
CA VAL A 974 9.61 -23.58 -33.58
C VAL A 974 9.61 -22.51 -32.50
N LEU A 975 8.44 -22.20 -31.92
CA LEU A 975 8.31 -21.27 -30.80
C LEU A 975 7.57 -21.93 -29.64
N VAL A 976 8.19 -21.99 -28.47
CA VAL A 976 7.56 -22.53 -27.26
C VAL A 976 6.88 -21.40 -26.50
N LYS A 977 5.66 -21.63 -26.03
CA LYS A 977 4.81 -20.67 -25.33
C LYS A 977 4.14 -21.28 -24.11
N ALA A 978 3.90 -20.49 -23.07
CA ALA A 978 3.01 -20.85 -21.98
C ALA A 978 1.56 -20.94 -22.48
N SER A 979 0.80 -21.89 -21.93
CA SER A 979 -0.64 -22.00 -22.18
C SER A 979 -1.41 -20.95 -21.38
N VAL A 980 -2.64 -20.66 -21.80
CA VAL A 980 -3.48 -19.62 -21.19
C VAL A 980 -4.35 -20.21 -20.09
N SER A 981 -4.30 -19.62 -18.90
CA SER A 981 -5.18 -20.02 -17.79
C SER A 981 -6.55 -19.38 -17.90
N ILE A 982 -7.61 -20.15 -17.69
CA ILE A 982 -8.99 -19.67 -17.51
C ILE A 982 -9.35 -19.75 -16.02
N PRO A 983 -9.31 -18.64 -15.28
CA PRO A 983 -9.76 -18.60 -13.90
C PRO A 983 -11.28 -18.73 -13.82
N VAL A 984 -11.76 -19.66 -12.98
CA VAL A 984 -13.18 -19.96 -12.81
C VAL A 984 -13.63 -19.74 -11.37
N ASN A 985 -14.75 -19.06 -11.21
CA ASN A 985 -15.39 -18.76 -9.94
C ASN A 985 -16.58 -19.69 -9.71
N VAL A 986 -16.70 -20.23 -8.50
CA VAL A 986 -17.80 -21.10 -8.06
C VAL A 986 -18.34 -20.62 -6.72
N THR A 987 -19.66 -20.51 -6.62
CA THR A 987 -20.38 -20.38 -5.35
C THR A 987 -21.33 -21.56 -5.20
N MET A 988 -21.20 -22.29 -4.10
CA MET A 988 -21.99 -23.49 -3.83
C MET A 988 -22.53 -23.49 -2.40
N ASN A 989 -23.77 -23.91 -2.26
CA ASN A 989 -24.42 -24.12 -0.96
C ASN A 989 -24.48 -25.61 -0.64
N VAL A 990 -24.16 -25.95 0.60
CA VAL A 990 -24.02 -27.33 1.07
C VAL A 990 -24.80 -27.53 2.36
N VAL A 991 -25.58 -28.61 2.44
CA VAL A 991 -26.24 -29.07 3.67
C VAL A 991 -25.41 -30.19 4.28
N VAL A 992 -25.12 -30.07 5.57
CA VAL A 992 -24.32 -31.05 6.32
C VAL A 992 -25.22 -32.08 7.00
N THR A 993 -24.83 -33.35 6.95
CA THR A 993 -25.51 -34.47 7.62
C THR A 993 -25.50 -34.34 9.15
N GLU A 994 -26.49 -34.91 9.84
CA GLU A 994 -26.66 -34.83 11.30
C GLU A 994 -25.43 -35.30 12.10
N SER A 995 -24.70 -36.29 11.58
CA SER A 995 -23.48 -36.84 12.22
C SER A 995 -22.28 -35.89 12.17
N PHE A 996 -22.30 -34.85 11.33
CA PHE A 996 -21.22 -33.88 11.15
C PHE A 996 -21.60 -32.46 11.58
N VAL A 997 -22.73 -32.26 12.27
CA VAL A 997 -23.23 -30.93 12.69
C VAL A 997 -22.26 -30.19 13.62
N ASN A 998 -21.46 -30.90 14.42
CA ASN A 998 -20.42 -30.28 15.26
C ASN A 998 -19.09 -30.02 14.52
N ASN A 999 -18.98 -30.44 13.25
CA ASN A 999 -17.77 -30.36 12.41
C ASN A 999 -18.04 -29.63 11.09
N THR A 1000 -19.04 -28.72 11.04
CA THR A 1000 -19.49 -28.05 9.81
C THR A 1000 -18.38 -27.29 9.09
N GLU A 1001 -17.48 -26.63 9.82
CA GLU A 1001 -16.34 -25.91 9.21
C GLU A 1001 -15.34 -26.85 8.54
N ILE A 1002 -15.13 -28.05 9.11
CA ILE A 1002 -14.27 -29.07 8.50
C ILE A 1002 -14.91 -29.57 7.20
N VAL A 1003 -16.22 -29.82 7.21
CA VAL A 1003 -16.96 -30.24 6.00
C VAL A 1003 -16.93 -29.12 4.94
N ARG A 1004 -17.19 -27.87 5.33
CA ARG A 1004 -17.12 -26.71 4.43
C ARG A 1004 -15.76 -26.60 3.74
N GLN A 1005 -14.68 -26.72 4.51
CA GLN A 1005 -13.32 -26.68 3.98
C GLN A 1005 -13.02 -27.87 3.06
N ASN A 1006 -13.39 -29.09 3.44
CA ASN A 1006 -13.16 -30.27 2.62
C ASN A 1006 -13.92 -30.20 1.28
N VAL A 1007 -15.14 -29.65 1.27
CA VAL A 1007 -15.86 -29.39 0.02
C VAL A 1007 -15.14 -28.35 -0.83
N GLN A 1008 -14.70 -27.25 -0.22
CA GLN A 1008 -13.94 -26.23 -0.93
C GLN A 1008 -12.67 -26.81 -1.58
N ASP A 1009 -11.95 -27.68 -0.87
CA ASP A 1009 -10.77 -28.39 -1.39
C ASP A 1009 -11.13 -29.33 -2.54
N ALA A 1010 -12.22 -30.10 -2.41
CA ALA A 1010 -12.68 -31.01 -3.46
C ALA A 1010 -13.09 -30.28 -4.75
N ILE A 1011 -13.82 -29.16 -4.62
CA ILE A 1011 -14.21 -28.33 -5.77
C ILE A 1011 -12.99 -27.68 -6.42
N THR A 1012 -12.07 -27.15 -5.61
CA THR A 1012 -10.82 -26.57 -6.12
C THR A 1012 -10.02 -27.59 -6.90
N SER A 1013 -9.92 -28.83 -6.39
CA SER A 1013 -9.24 -29.92 -7.09
C SER A 1013 -9.94 -30.34 -8.38
N ALA A 1014 -11.28 -30.33 -8.41
CA ALA A 1014 -12.05 -30.67 -9.61
C ALA A 1014 -11.95 -29.61 -10.72
N LEU A 1015 -11.79 -28.34 -10.34
CA LEU A 1015 -11.61 -27.23 -11.28
C LEU A 1015 -10.21 -27.15 -11.87
N ASN A 1016 -9.18 -27.55 -11.12
CA ASN A 1016 -7.81 -27.48 -11.60
C ASN A 1016 -7.56 -28.56 -12.66
N ALA A 1017 -7.48 -28.13 -13.92
CA ALA A 1017 -7.33 -29.02 -15.05
C ALA A 1017 -6.01 -29.83 -14.98
N THR A 1018 -6.07 -31.06 -15.47
CA THR A 1018 -4.91 -31.96 -15.63
C THR A 1018 -4.44 -32.09 -17.08
N ALA A 1019 -5.14 -31.44 -18.01
CA ALA A 1019 -4.83 -31.42 -19.44
C ALA A 1019 -5.35 -30.13 -20.10
N LEU A 1020 -4.82 -29.83 -21.30
CA LEU A 1020 -5.27 -28.70 -22.12
C LEU A 1020 -6.61 -28.99 -22.80
N GLY A 1021 -7.41 -27.95 -23.05
CA GLY A 1021 -8.69 -28.05 -23.77
C GLY A 1021 -9.76 -28.85 -23.02
N THR A 1022 -9.68 -28.90 -21.69
CA THR A 1022 -10.63 -29.61 -20.84
C THR A 1022 -11.99 -28.91 -20.79
N VAL A 1023 -13.03 -29.70 -20.53
CA VAL A 1023 -14.41 -29.25 -20.29
C VAL A 1023 -14.75 -29.57 -18.84
N VAL A 1024 -15.31 -28.60 -18.13
CA VAL A 1024 -15.83 -28.80 -16.77
C VAL A 1024 -17.31 -28.46 -16.73
N ASP A 1025 -18.12 -29.43 -16.31
CA ASP A 1025 -19.55 -29.25 -16.13
C ASP A 1025 -19.91 -28.97 -14.68
N SER A 1026 -20.96 -28.18 -14.48
CA SER A 1026 -21.55 -27.91 -13.16
C SER A 1026 -21.95 -29.19 -12.42
N SER A 1027 -22.33 -30.25 -13.15
CA SER A 1027 -22.62 -31.57 -12.56
C SER A 1027 -21.40 -32.25 -11.96
N ASP A 1028 -20.22 -32.07 -12.55
CA ASP A 1028 -18.98 -32.69 -12.07
C ASP A 1028 -18.58 -32.10 -10.72
N LEU A 1029 -18.76 -30.79 -10.57
CA LEU A 1029 -18.54 -30.08 -9.32
C LEU A 1029 -19.52 -30.52 -8.22
N ILE A 1030 -20.80 -30.71 -8.57
CA ILE A 1030 -21.80 -31.24 -7.62
C ILE A 1030 -21.41 -32.66 -7.17
N ASN A 1031 -20.99 -33.51 -8.10
CA ASN A 1031 -20.53 -34.86 -7.79
C ASN A 1031 -19.27 -34.85 -6.91
N ALA A 1032 -18.33 -33.93 -7.16
CA ALA A 1032 -17.14 -33.75 -6.33
C ALA A 1032 -17.52 -33.34 -4.89
N ALA A 1033 -18.51 -32.46 -4.71
CA ALA A 1033 -19.02 -32.11 -3.39
C ALA A 1033 -19.68 -33.30 -2.68
N TYR A 1034 -20.49 -34.10 -3.39
CA TYR A 1034 -21.10 -35.31 -2.82
C TYR A 1034 -20.10 -36.39 -2.43
N GLY A 1035 -18.90 -36.38 -3.03
CA GLY A 1035 -17.79 -37.26 -2.63
C GLY A 1035 -17.21 -36.93 -1.25
N VAL A 1036 -17.53 -35.77 -0.66
CA VAL A 1036 -17.03 -35.36 0.65
C VAL A 1036 -17.89 -35.92 1.78
N ALA A 1037 -17.25 -36.63 2.72
CA ALA A 1037 -17.91 -37.17 3.88
C ALA A 1037 -18.58 -36.06 4.72
N GLY A 1038 -19.87 -36.23 4.99
CA GLY A 1038 -20.67 -35.28 5.77
C GLY A 1038 -21.59 -34.39 4.94
N VAL A 1039 -21.53 -34.43 3.61
CA VAL A 1039 -22.43 -33.69 2.70
C VAL A 1039 -23.72 -34.46 2.46
N ASP A 1040 -24.87 -33.83 2.73
CA ASP A 1040 -26.22 -34.36 2.47
C ASP A 1040 -26.78 -33.83 1.13
N ARG A 1041 -26.55 -32.54 0.83
CA ARG A 1041 -27.00 -31.88 -0.40
C ARG A 1041 -26.01 -30.81 -0.83
N ALA A 1042 -25.79 -30.67 -2.14
CA ALA A 1042 -24.99 -29.60 -2.72
C ALA A 1042 -25.76 -28.91 -3.86
N ARG A 1043 -25.66 -27.58 -3.95
CA ARG A 1043 -26.28 -26.77 -5.03
C ARG A 1043 -25.34 -25.65 -5.45
N ILE A 1044 -25.07 -25.53 -6.75
CA ILE A 1044 -24.35 -24.39 -7.31
C ILE A 1044 -25.28 -23.19 -7.44
N LEU A 1045 -24.82 -22.03 -6.98
CA LEU A 1045 -25.47 -20.73 -7.15
C LEU A 1045 -24.81 -19.93 -8.27
N PHE A 1046 -23.49 -20.05 -8.42
CA PHE A 1046 -22.72 -19.34 -9.42
C PHE A 1046 -21.60 -20.24 -9.94
N PHE A 1047 -21.43 -20.29 -11.26
CA PHE A 1047 -20.35 -20.99 -11.94
C PHE A 1047 -20.09 -20.29 -13.27
N ASN A 1048 -18.97 -19.55 -13.36
CA ASN A 1048 -18.55 -18.88 -14.59
C ASN A 1048 -17.06 -18.45 -14.53
N LYS A 1049 -16.53 -17.96 -15.64
CA LYS A 1049 -15.20 -17.34 -15.72
C LYS A 1049 -15.11 -16.10 -14.82
N ALA A 1050 -13.92 -15.76 -14.33
CA ALA A 1050 -13.69 -14.79 -13.25
C ALA A 1050 -14.14 -13.33 -13.49
N SER A 1051 -14.59 -12.99 -14.70
CA SER A 1051 -15.04 -11.64 -15.09
C SER A 1051 -16.41 -11.63 -15.77
N GLU A 1052 -17.04 -12.80 -15.90
CA GLU A 1052 -18.30 -12.95 -16.59
C GLU A 1052 -19.47 -12.95 -15.61
N SER A 1053 -20.55 -12.28 -15.99
CA SER A 1053 -21.78 -12.24 -15.20
C SER A 1053 -22.73 -13.39 -15.56
N GLY A 1054 -23.56 -13.82 -14.60
CA GLY A 1054 -24.45 -14.96 -14.76
C GLY A 1054 -23.74 -16.31 -14.60
N SER A 1055 -24.51 -17.38 -14.48
CA SER A 1055 -24.00 -18.75 -14.32
C SER A 1055 -24.19 -19.54 -15.61
N VAL A 1056 -23.18 -20.31 -15.99
CA VAL A 1056 -23.25 -21.27 -17.11
C VAL A 1056 -23.37 -22.70 -16.56
N LEU A 1057 -23.68 -23.66 -17.43
CA LEU A 1057 -23.75 -25.09 -17.07
C LEU A 1057 -22.44 -25.82 -17.36
N SER A 1058 -21.65 -25.33 -18.31
CA SER A 1058 -20.43 -25.92 -18.80
C SER A 1058 -19.44 -24.82 -19.19
N ILE A 1059 -18.15 -25.06 -18.94
CA ILE A 1059 -17.06 -24.22 -19.41
C ILE A 1059 -16.10 -25.10 -20.21
N GLN A 1060 -15.91 -24.75 -21.47
CA GLN A 1060 -14.95 -25.41 -22.36
C GLN A 1060 -13.73 -24.52 -22.57
N ALA A 1061 -12.54 -25.05 -22.26
CA ALA A 1061 -11.27 -24.43 -22.62
C ALA A 1061 -10.94 -24.67 -24.10
N LEU A 1062 -10.33 -23.69 -24.75
CA LEU A 1062 -9.73 -23.88 -26.07
C LEU A 1062 -8.51 -24.81 -25.99
N LYS A 1063 -8.04 -25.27 -27.15
CA LYS A 1063 -6.87 -26.16 -27.28
C LYS A 1063 -5.60 -25.62 -26.57
N ASN A 1064 -5.43 -24.30 -26.49
CA ASN A 1064 -4.30 -23.62 -25.84
C ASN A 1064 -4.59 -23.17 -24.40
N GLU A 1065 -5.75 -23.53 -23.86
CA GLU A 1065 -6.25 -23.06 -22.58
C GLU A 1065 -6.40 -24.20 -21.58
N PHE A 1066 -6.31 -23.88 -20.29
CA PHE A 1066 -6.60 -24.80 -19.20
C PHE A 1066 -7.41 -24.11 -18.11
N ILE A 1067 -8.26 -24.86 -17.41
CA ILE A 1067 -9.13 -24.32 -16.35
C ILE A 1067 -8.38 -24.33 -15.02
N THR A 1068 -8.50 -23.24 -14.26
CA THR A 1068 -7.99 -23.15 -12.88
C THR A 1068 -9.04 -22.59 -11.95
N ALA A 1069 -9.07 -23.07 -10.71
CA ALA A 1069 -9.89 -22.49 -9.67
C ALA A 1069 -9.42 -21.06 -9.32
N ASN A 1070 -10.35 -20.11 -9.21
CA ASN A 1070 -10.09 -18.75 -8.76
C ASN A 1070 -10.78 -18.47 -7.42
N VAL A 1071 -12.05 -18.05 -7.42
CA VAL A 1071 -12.83 -17.87 -6.19
C VAL A 1071 -13.79 -19.04 -6.00
N VAL A 1072 -13.56 -19.84 -4.97
CA VAL A 1072 -14.47 -20.94 -4.58
C VAL A 1072 -15.08 -20.63 -3.22
N THR A 1073 -16.38 -20.28 -3.21
CA THR A 1073 -17.13 -19.95 -2.00
C THR A 1073 -18.11 -21.07 -1.67
N ILE A 1074 -17.97 -21.65 -0.48
CA ILE A 1074 -18.89 -22.67 0.05
C ILE A 1074 -19.66 -22.07 1.22
N THR A 1075 -21.00 -22.07 1.15
CA THR A 1075 -21.87 -21.66 2.24
C THR A 1075 -22.61 -22.87 2.80
N ILE A 1076 -22.60 -23.03 4.13
CA ILE A 1076 -23.38 -24.07 4.79
C ILE A 1076 -24.83 -23.59 4.93
N GLU A 1077 -25.77 -24.37 4.42
CA GLU A 1077 -27.20 -24.16 4.60
C GLU A 1077 -27.75 -25.13 5.66
N THR A 1078 -28.76 -24.67 6.38
CA THR A 1078 -29.60 -25.56 7.18
C THR A 1078 -30.57 -26.29 6.26
N ARG A 1079 -30.91 -27.52 6.64
CA ARG A 1079 -31.77 -28.40 5.84
C ARG A 1079 -33.19 -27.84 5.66
#